data_AF-A0A5Q0H8C8-F1
#
_entry.id   AF-A0A5Q0H8C8-F1
#
_cell.length_a   1.000
_cell.length_b   1.000
_cell.length_c   1.000
_cell.angle_alpha   90.00
_cell.angle_beta   90.00
_cell.angle_gamma   90.00
#
_symmetry.space_group_name_H-M   'P 1'
#
loop_
_entity.id
_entity.type
_entity.pdbx_description
1 polymer ?
#
loop_
_entity_poly.entity_id
_entity_poly.type
_entity_poly.pdbx_seq_one_letter_code
_entity_poly.pdbx_strand_id
1 'polypeptide(L)'
;MPNSAGRLLHSPADLVDLLECEHRTRLTLALAHGLPGAPAPDEPRRPSPEHTGAHERAVLARLAEGREVVTVPDTPDAAERTAAALADRVPVIRGATFHADGFHGRADFLVAADLGTGHGTGHGYEPHGAELAHHATPAAVVRLTAFALALGADAGPHTHLHLADGTTRTFRVADFLPLVSDLRNRLRARASQPPALPERLWDDERPACATCRFGRHCASGRERDRDLSLVAGIRTDQRRKLRAAGLATIDALARATAADKPVTMSATTFQGLRAQAALQVVQDRSRTAANPTGEVAFELVAPEALAALPVPDPGDLFLDVAGYPHALDGEGLEFLFGAVDAEGAFTPSWAHTRPAEKAAFEGFVDLVVGRLEANPGAHVYHYTPHEVEALKRLAALHGTREDAVDHLLRSGALVDLHAVVRKALRVSQRSYSIRHLEPLFAPGRTPTALPGAEAYEEYLALREVDPERAGEVLAGIAGGVAADCAATLRLYRFLLDVRAEAGVQPHVPEPSFTQEIEDELAAQRRAERAARLAAVVDPLLEGLPDNPAEATDDERARALLAAAVGYHRRETNPAWWDFFRRMAAPLPELEADSACAVPVSVRADDWVLPSGRVRRAKREVRVWCDPERPHPFAPGDQVRLLYKGTPNRSRDAVVLAESAEDVVLQESTAPDEVDGEQPIAVLPGSPVRPTPKDEAVYDLAAAVVDVLPELPPHPGVDLVRRTPPRLRTGALPRSGDVIADVIAAVDALEGSTLAVQGPPGAGKTYLAGRLIAHLIRGGRSVGVTSTSHKAVENVLSAALAAGRELGVPIPTAKRPKGTPARECAWEQPRDNPALVRWRNDQGAGHLVGGTAWTFANTALREQPFDVLIVDEAGQFALADALAVSTCARNLVLLGDPQQLPQVVQGTHPAGAEASALGHLIGDADVIPPELGYFLDQTRRMHPAVCEPVSNLSYAGLLHAHPSAAARGVAGVPPGVYLRSVEHSGNTTSSAEEAAAVVGVVRSLMGRMWTDGPGARALDEDDFLVVAPYNVQVRLVRRLLEKQGYEGVRVGTVDRFQGQEAPVVITTMTSSAAVDLPRGLDFLLSRNRLNVALSRAQAVAVVVCSPRLVEADVRDVDQLRLVSGMIGLMAGAASWDIHDIYDQDL
;
A
#
# COMPACT_ATOMS: atom_id res chain seq x y z
N MET A 1 -16.83 -1.79 35.58
CA MET A 1 -17.23 -1.95 37.00
C MET A 1 -18.01 -0.71 37.42
N PRO A 2 -19.16 -0.82 38.11
CA PRO A 2 -19.79 0.35 38.72
C PRO A 2 -18.91 0.87 39.87
N ASN A 3 -18.69 2.19 39.93
CA ASN A 3 -18.03 2.82 41.07
C ASN A 3 -18.96 2.85 42.31
N SER A 4 -18.47 3.35 43.43
CA SER A 4 -19.22 3.52 44.68
C SER A 4 -20.50 4.38 44.55
N ALA A 5 -20.67 5.10 43.44
CA ALA A 5 -21.84 5.89 43.08
C ALA A 5 -22.70 5.27 41.96
N GLY A 6 -22.45 4.01 41.57
CA GLY A 6 -23.22 3.31 40.53
C GLY A 6 -22.92 3.72 39.08
N ARG A 7 -21.90 4.56 38.84
CA ARG A 7 -21.45 4.94 37.47
C ARG A 7 -20.44 3.93 36.95
N LEU A 8 -20.64 3.43 35.72
CA LEU A 8 -19.68 2.52 35.07
C LEU A 8 -18.35 3.25 34.80
N LEU A 9 -17.27 2.69 35.32
CA LEU A 9 -15.90 3.05 34.93
C LEU A 9 -15.53 2.27 33.68
N HIS A 10 -14.98 2.98 32.70
CA HIS A 10 -14.43 2.41 31.47
C HIS A 10 -12.94 2.16 31.61
N SER A 11 -12.48 1.09 31.00
CA SER A 11 -11.09 0.65 31.01
C SER A 11 -10.45 0.79 29.63
N PRO A 12 -9.11 0.73 29.53
CA PRO A 12 -8.43 0.58 28.25
C PRO A 12 -8.97 -0.58 27.41
N ALA A 13 -9.40 -1.68 28.04
CA ALA A 13 -10.01 -2.81 27.35
C ALA A 13 -11.37 -2.45 26.72
N ASP A 14 -12.14 -1.54 27.30
CA ASP A 14 -13.41 -1.07 26.70
C ASP A 14 -13.17 -0.19 25.46
N LEU A 15 -12.04 0.53 25.42
CA LEU A 15 -11.61 1.29 24.23
C LEU A 15 -11.18 0.36 23.11
N VAL A 16 -10.44 -0.71 23.44
CA VAL A 16 -10.09 -1.78 22.49
C VAL A 16 -11.36 -2.48 22.00
N ASP A 17 -12.31 -2.78 22.91
CA ASP A 17 -13.59 -3.39 22.54
C ASP A 17 -14.31 -2.56 21.47
N LEU A 18 -14.33 -1.23 21.65
CA LEU A 18 -14.94 -0.26 20.74
C LEU A 18 -14.19 -0.13 19.41
N LEU A 19 -12.85 -0.12 19.44
CA LEU A 19 -12.02 -0.05 18.25
C LEU A 19 -12.30 -1.23 17.32
N GLU A 20 -12.25 -2.48 17.83
CA GLU A 20 -12.36 -3.64 16.94
C GLU A 20 -13.81 -4.00 16.61
N CYS A 21 -14.79 -3.68 17.48
CA CYS A 21 -16.21 -3.94 17.20
C CYS A 21 -17.17 -3.14 18.09
N GLU A 22 -17.83 -2.15 17.50
CA GLU A 22 -18.90 -1.38 18.16
C GLU A 22 -20.05 -2.25 18.67
N HIS A 23 -20.45 -3.29 17.92
CA HIS A 23 -21.50 -4.23 18.33
C HIS A 23 -21.12 -4.97 19.62
N ARG A 24 -19.86 -5.42 19.74
CA ARG A 24 -19.35 -6.04 20.98
C ARG A 24 -19.47 -5.08 22.15
N THR A 25 -19.08 -3.81 22.01
CA THR A 25 -19.24 -2.80 23.07
C THR A 25 -20.70 -2.66 23.52
N ARG A 26 -21.66 -2.66 22.57
CA ARG A 26 -23.09 -2.59 22.89
C ARG A 26 -23.57 -3.80 23.69
N LEU A 27 -23.16 -5.01 23.30
CA LEU A 27 -23.50 -6.24 24.03
C LEU A 27 -22.85 -6.26 25.43
N THR A 28 -21.59 -5.84 25.55
CA THR A 28 -20.87 -5.72 26.82
C THR A 28 -21.60 -4.76 27.78
N LEU A 29 -21.99 -3.58 27.30
CA LEU A 29 -22.72 -2.59 28.10
C LEU A 29 -24.10 -3.12 28.50
N ALA A 30 -24.84 -3.73 27.57
CA ALA A 30 -26.15 -4.32 27.86
C ALA A 30 -26.06 -5.40 28.95
N LEU A 31 -25.04 -6.26 28.89
CA LEU A 31 -24.78 -7.29 29.89
C LEU A 31 -24.38 -6.67 31.24
N ALA A 32 -23.49 -5.67 31.25
CA ALA A 32 -23.06 -4.97 32.46
C ALA A 32 -24.23 -4.26 33.19
N HIS A 33 -25.24 -3.82 32.45
CA HIS A 33 -26.48 -3.25 32.98
C HIS A 33 -27.56 -4.29 33.33
N GLY A 34 -27.32 -5.58 33.09
CA GLY A 34 -28.26 -6.65 33.39
C GLY A 34 -29.54 -6.62 32.55
N LEU A 35 -29.46 -6.12 31.31
CA LEU A 35 -30.62 -6.06 30.42
C LEU A 35 -31.13 -7.47 30.06
N PRO A 36 -32.45 -7.75 30.20
CA PRO A 36 -33.03 -9.02 29.77
C PRO A 36 -32.78 -9.27 28.28
N GLY A 37 -32.29 -10.46 27.93
CA GLY A 37 -32.01 -10.86 26.54
C GLY A 37 -30.59 -10.52 26.04
N ALA A 38 -29.74 -9.91 26.87
CA ALA A 38 -28.31 -9.76 26.55
C ALA A 38 -27.63 -11.14 26.47
N PRO A 39 -26.88 -11.45 25.39
CA PRO A 39 -26.21 -12.73 25.27
C PRO A 39 -25.05 -12.87 26.28
N ALA A 40 -24.85 -14.08 26.79
CA ALA A 40 -23.67 -14.40 27.60
C ALA A 40 -22.45 -14.58 26.68
N PRO A 41 -21.28 -14.04 27.04
CA PRO A 41 -20.06 -14.26 26.28
C PRO A 41 -19.54 -15.69 26.46
N ASP A 42 -18.85 -16.19 25.45
CA ASP A 42 -18.07 -17.43 25.53
C ASP A 42 -16.90 -17.30 26.53
N GLU A 43 -16.47 -18.42 27.14
CA GLU A 43 -15.27 -18.43 27.99
C GLU A 43 -14.04 -18.00 27.16
N PRO A 44 -13.25 -17.02 27.63
CA PRO A 44 -12.09 -16.56 26.89
C PRO A 44 -11.00 -17.63 26.88
N ARG A 45 -10.45 -17.92 25.70
CA ARG A 45 -9.21 -18.68 25.53
C ARG A 45 -8.06 -17.79 26.02
N ARG A 46 -7.67 -17.90 27.29
CA ARG A 46 -6.55 -17.13 27.87
C ARG A 46 -5.26 -17.96 27.85
N PRO A 47 -4.09 -17.35 27.55
CA PRO A 47 -2.80 -17.94 27.89
C PRO A 47 -2.74 -18.25 29.39
N SER A 48 -1.96 -19.27 29.79
CA SER A 48 -1.85 -19.61 31.21
C SER A 48 -1.30 -18.41 32.02
N PRO A 49 -1.80 -18.15 33.24
CA PRO A 49 -1.34 -17.03 34.08
C PRO A 49 0.15 -17.07 34.44
N GLU A 50 0.79 -18.24 34.31
CA GLU A 50 2.18 -18.46 34.67
C GLU A 50 3.16 -17.80 33.68
N HIS A 51 2.83 -17.78 32.38
CA HIS A 51 3.68 -17.22 31.33
C HIS A 51 3.70 -15.69 31.32
N THR A 52 2.55 -15.03 31.51
CA THR A 52 2.44 -13.57 31.58
C THR A 52 3.30 -12.98 32.70
N GLY A 53 3.36 -13.65 33.85
CA GLY A 53 4.15 -13.17 34.99
C GLY A 53 5.66 -13.25 34.78
N ALA A 54 6.18 -14.15 33.93
CA ALA A 54 7.62 -14.31 33.71
C ALA A 54 8.22 -13.19 32.86
N HIS A 55 7.58 -12.84 31.75
CA HIS A 55 8.01 -11.75 30.88
C HIS A 55 7.98 -10.39 31.59
N GLU A 56 6.89 -10.09 32.29
CA GLU A 56 6.75 -8.86 33.08
C GLU A 56 7.88 -8.71 34.12
N ARG A 57 8.29 -9.81 34.77
CA ARG A 57 9.44 -9.82 35.70
C ARG A 57 10.77 -9.54 34.99
N ALA A 58 10.99 -10.08 33.80
CA ALA A 58 12.20 -9.85 33.02
C ALA A 58 12.30 -8.40 32.52
N VAL A 59 11.19 -7.81 32.09
CA VAL A 59 11.10 -6.39 31.71
C VAL A 59 11.37 -5.51 32.94
N LEU A 60 10.74 -5.83 34.08
CA LEU A 60 10.97 -5.10 35.32
C LEU A 60 12.44 -5.12 35.74
N ALA A 61 13.12 -6.28 35.65
CA ALA A 61 14.53 -6.38 36.00
C ALA A 61 15.42 -5.45 35.14
N ARG A 62 15.14 -5.35 33.83
CA ARG A 62 15.83 -4.44 32.90
C ARG A 62 15.57 -2.97 33.24
N LEU A 63 14.32 -2.63 33.54
CA LEU A 63 13.94 -1.25 33.90
C LEU A 63 14.48 -0.84 35.29
N ALA A 64 14.59 -1.79 36.22
CA ALA A 64 15.05 -1.58 37.59
C ALA A 64 16.57 -1.42 37.71
N GLU A 65 17.35 -1.78 36.69
CA GLU A 65 18.81 -1.78 36.76
C GLU A 65 19.34 -0.37 37.11
N GLY A 66 19.95 -0.25 38.30
CA GLY A 66 20.51 0.99 38.83
C GLY A 66 19.48 2.05 39.27
N ARG A 67 18.19 1.72 39.34
CA ARG A 67 17.08 2.68 39.54
C ARG A 67 16.17 2.29 40.71
N GLU A 68 15.58 3.30 41.36
CA GLU A 68 14.55 3.08 42.39
C GLU A 68 13.22 2.68 41.73
N VAL A 69 12.56 1.67 42.31
CA VAL A 69 11.29 1.13 41.82
C VAL A 69 10.25 1.13 42.93
N VAL A 70 9.09 1.76 42.69
CA VAL A 70 7.92 1.65 43.58
C VAL A 70 6.89 0.72 42.95
N THR A 71 6.45 -0.29 43.71
CA THR A 71 5.36 -1.19 43.28
C THR A 71 4.05 -0.79 43.96
N VAL A 72 3.04 -0.46 43.14
CA VAL A 72 1.70 -0.12 43.61
C VAL A 72 0.85 -1.41 43.70
N PRO A 73 0.39 -1.82 44.90
CA PRO A 73 -0.43 -3.02 45.07
C PRO A 73 -1.87 -2.80 44.58
N ASP A 74 -2.56 -3.88 44.19
CA ASP A 74 -3.96 -3.85 43.73
C ASP A 74 -4.91 -3.63 44.91
N THR A 75 -5.10 -2.37 45.28
CA THR A 75 -5.80 -1.97 46.50
C THR A 75 -6.66 -0.74 46.20
N PRO A 76 -7.73 -0.48 46.98
CA PRO A 76 -8.60 0.68 46.74
C PRO A 76 -7.86 2.04 46.76
N ASP A 77 -6.74 2.14 47.47
CA ASP A 77 -5.86 3.33 47.56
C ASP A 77 -4.75 3.36 46.49
N ALA A 78 -4.76 2.44 45.51
CA ALA A 78 -3.72 2.33 44.48
C ALA A 78 -3.54 3.60 43.63
N ALA A 79 -4.62 4.33 43.32
CA ALA A 79 -4.52 5.60 42.60
C ALA A 79 -3.84 6.70 43.43
N GLU A 80 -4.14 6.78 44.73
CA GLU A 80 -3.51 7.75 45.63
C GLU A 80 -2.01 7.48 45.77
N ARG A 81 -1.63 6.19 45.87
CA ARG A 81 -0.21 5.77 45.87
C ARG A 81 0.50 6.07 44.56
N THR A 82 -0.20 5.93 43.44
CA THR A 82 0.34 6.28 42.11
C THR A 82 0.59 7.78 42.03
N ALA A 83 -0.37 8.61 42.45
CA ALA A 83 -0.21 10.07 42.49
C ALA A 83 0.93 10.51 43.41
N ALA A 84 1.10 9.87 44.57
CA ALA A 84 2.22 10.13 45.47
C ALA A 84 3.57 9.79 44.81
N ALA A 85 3.69 8.63 44.17
CA ALA A 85 4.92 8.22 43.49
C ALA A 85 5.29 9.14 42.30
N LEU A 86 4.28 9.64 41.56
CA LEU A 86 4.49 10.65 40.50
C LEU A 86 4.99 11.97 41.10
N ALA A 87 4.40 12.43 42.21
CA ALA A 87 4.81 13.66 42.89
C ALA A 87 6.24 13.58 43.45
N ASP A 88 6.63 12.40 43.96
CA ASP A 88 7.98 12.12 44.47
C ASP A 88 9.02 11.92 43.34
N ARG A 89 8.59 11.97 42.07
CA ARG A 89 9.41 11.73 40.87
C ARG A 89 10.21 10.43 40.92
N VAL A 90 9.57 9.36 41.40
CA VAL A 90 10.16 8.01 41.42
C VAL A 90 10.54 7.59 40.00
N PRO A 91 11.78 7.12 39.75
CA PRO A 91 12.25 6.72 38.42
C PRO A 91 11.37 5.69 37.70
N VAL A 92 10.91 4.66 38.42
CA VAL A 92 10.10 3.57 37.86
C VAL A 92 8.94 3.23 38.81
N ILE A 93 7.72 3.22 38.29
CA ILE A 93 6.51 2.86 39.03
C ILE A 93 5.88 1.62 38.38
N ARG A 94 5.77 0.51 39.11
CA ARG A 94 5.10 -0.72 38.65
C ARG A 94 3.66 -0.77 39.12
N GLY A 95 2.74 -1.13 38.23
CA GLY A 95 1.33 -1.33 38.57
C GLY A 95 0.58 -0.01 38.81
N ALA A 96 1.03 1.08 38.20
CA ALA A 96 0.45 2.41 38.34
C ALA A 96 -1.04 2.38 37.98
N THR A 97 -1.89 2.82 38.91
CA THR A 97 -3.35 2.71 38.79
C THR A 97 -3.98 4.08 38.68
N PHE A 98 -4.90 4.24 37.72
CA PHE A 98 -5.59 5.50 37.44
C PHE A 98 -7.08 5.35 37.75
N HIS A 99 -7.62 6.30 38.53
CA HIS A 99 -9.04 6.46 38.82
C HIS A 99 -9.43 7.94 38.62
N ALA A 100 -9.75 8.34 37.39
CA ALA A 100 -10.11 9.73 37.09
C ALA A 100 -11.14 9.80 35.94
N ASP A 101 -12.07 10.75 35.98
CA ASP A 101 -13.03 11.05 34.91
C ASP A 101 -13.76 9.85 34.28
N GLY A 102 -14.20 8.89 35.10
CA GLY A 102 -14.88 7.69 34.62
C GLY A 102 -13.97 6.66 33.94
N PHE A 103 -12.64 6.83 34.05
CA PHE A 103 -11.62 5.91 33.58
C PHE A 103 -11.01 5.11 34.74
N HIS A 104 -10.79 3.82 34.52
CA HIS A 104 -10.08 2.91 35.41
C HIS A 104 -9.09 2.06 34.62
N GLY A 105 -7.82 2.10 34.98
CA GLY A 105 -6.83 1.23 34.37
C GLY A 105 -5.58 1.12 35.21
N ARG A 106 -4.88 -0.01 35.06
CA ARG A 106 -3.61 -0.28 35.71
C ARG A 106 -2.55 -0.52 34.65
N ALA A 107 -1.55 0.34 34.60
CA ALA A 107 -0.41 0.24 33.70
C ALA A 107 0.64 -0.72 34.28
N ASP A 108 1.35 -1.43 33.40
CA ASP A 108 2.42 -2.33 33.81
C ASP A 108 3.55 -1.52 34.47
N PHE A 109 4.09 -0.52 33.75
CA PHE A 109 5.12 0.37 34.27
C PHE A 109 4.98 1.82 33.77
N LEU A 110 5.41 2.78 34.59
CA LEU A 110 5.70 4.17 34.20
C LEU A 110 7.17 4.46 34.49
N VAL A 111 7.87 5.09 33.54
CA VAL A 111 9.29 5.44 33.68
C VAL A 111 9.47 6.93 33.42
N ALA A 112 10.30 7.61 34.21
CA ALA A 112 10.57 9.03 34.00
C ALA A 112 11.30 9.28 32.66
N ALA A 113 10.84 10.25 31.88
CA ALA A 113 11.28 10.49 30.50
C ALA A 113 12.75 10.91 30.38
N ASP A 114 13.31 11.55 31.43
CA ASP A 114 14.73 11.92 31.54
C ASP A 114 15.65 10.71 31.81
N LEU A 115 15.07 9.56 32.14
CA LEU A 115 15.74 8.29 32.38
C LEU A 115 15.39 7.21 31.33
N GLY A 116 14.62 7.59 30.30
CA GLY A 116 14.24 6.74 29.17
C GLY A 116 15.40 6.40 28.24
N THR A 117 15.13 5.66 27.15
CA THR A 117 16.07 4.99 26.22
C THR A 117 16.97 5.91 25.37
N GLY A 118 17.39 7.07 25.88
CA GLY A 118 18.28 8.02 25.18
C GLY A 118 17.57 8.99 24.22
N HIS A 119 16.23 8.97 24.18
CA HIS A 119 15.41 9.80 23.29
C HIS A 119 14.71 10.98 24.01
N GLY A 120 14.84 11.08 25.33
CA GLY A 120 14.15 12.08 26.16
C GLY A 120 14.98 13.34 26.39
N THR A 121 14.46 14.51 25.97
CA THR A 121 14.94 15.84 26.36
C THR A 121 13.96 16.56 27.30
N GLY A 122 12.94 15.85 27.83
CA GLY A 122 11.76 16.44 28.46
C GLY A 122 11.45 15.96 29.88
N HIS A 123 10.60 16.74 30.57
CA HIS A 123 10.01 16.43 31.87
C HIS A 123 8.75 15.55 31.69
N GLY A 124 8.56 14.49 32.49
CA GLY A 124 7.35 13.66 32.50
C GLY A 124 7.59 12.16 32.72
N TYR A 125 6.54 11.35 32.54
CA TYR A 125 6.53 9.89 32.62
C TYR A 125 6.04 9.26 31.33
N GLU A 126 6.74 8.24 30.85
CA GLU A 126 6.42 7.47 29.66
C GLU A 126 5.86 6.09 30.06
N PRO A 127 4.68 5.67 29.54
CA PRO A 127 4.14 4.33 29.77
C PRO A 127 4.98 3.24 29.08
N HIS A 128 5.31 2.18 29.84
CA HIS A 128 5.91 0.96 29.30
C HIS A 128 4.98 -0.24 29.51
N GLY A 129 4.76 -1.04 28.45
CA GLY A 129 3.96 -2.27 28.50
C GLY A 129 4.80 -3.52 28.23
N ALA A 130 4.47 -4.62 28.89
CA ALA A 130 5.05 -5.94 28.61
C ALA A 130 4.06 -6.77 27.78
N GLU A 131 4.40 -7.06 26.53
CA GLU A 131 3.54 -7.80 25.60
C GLU A 131 4.16 -9.17 25.29
N LEU A 132 3.34 -10.22 25.38
CA LEU A 132 3.78 -11.59 25.08
C LEU A 132 3.85 -11.86 23.57
N ALA A 133 3.20 -11.02 22.77
CA ALA A 133 3.35 -11.08 21.32
C ALA A 133 4.77 -10.68 20.91
N HIS A 134 5.27 -11.28 19.84
CA HIS A 134 6.52 -10.91 19.17
C HIS A 134 6.37 -9.68 18.26
N HIS A 135 5.23 -8.99 18.29
CA HIS A 135 4.96 -7.80 17.49
C HIS A 135 4.05 -6.83 18.25
N ALA A 136 4.05 -5.56 17.84
CA ALA A 136 3.18 -4.55 18.43
C ALA A 136 1.74 -4.69 17.90
N THR A 137 0.77 -4.85 18.81
CA THR A 137 -0.65 -4.94 18.45
C THR A 137 -1.34 -3.58 18.55
N PRO A 138 -2.37 -3.29 17.72
CA PRO A 138 -3.18 -2.06 17.86
C PRO A 138 -3.76 -1.91 19.26
N ALA A 139 -4.21 -3.02 19.85
CA ALA A 139 -4.74 -3.06 21.20
C ALA A 139 -3.72 -2.59 22.24
N ALA A 140 -2.46 -3.02 22.15
CA ALA A 140 -1.40 -2.60 23.07
C ALA A 140 -1.11 -1.10 22.98
N VAL A 141 -1.01 -0.56 21.76
CA VAL A 141 -0.75 0.86 21.52
C VAL A 141 -1.89 1.73 22.06
N VAL A 142 -3.14 1.31 21.86
CA VAL A 142 -4.31 2.01 22.43
C VAL A 142 -4.29 1.99 23.96
N ARG A 143 -3.92 0.86 24.58
CA ARG A 143 -3.79 0.79 26.05
C ARG A 143 -2.73 1.75 26.58
N LEU A 144 -1.52 1.72 26.02
CA LEU A 144 -0.42 2.60 26.45
C LEU A 144 -0.74 4.09 26.23
N THR A 145 -1.32 4.42 25.08
CA THR A 145 -1.75 5.79 24.77
C THR A 145 -2.87 6.25 25.70
N ALA A 146 -3.77 5.35 26.13
CA ALA A 146 -4.80 5.68 27.12
C ALA A 146 -4.19 6.00 28.50
N PHE A 147 -3.10 5.35 28.89
CA PHE A 147 -2.36 5.70 30.11
C PHE A 147 -1.62 7.03 29.97
N ALA A 148 -1.00 7.32 28.81
CA ALA A 148 -0.43 8.64 28.54
C ALA A 148 -1.51 9.75 28.63
N LEU A 149 -2.69 9.50 28.07
CA LEU A 149 -3.83 10.42 28.19
C LEU A 149 -4.33 10.58 29.63
N ALA A 150 -4.20 9.55 30.47
CA ALA A 150 -4.55 9.61 31.89
C ALA A 150 -3.52 10.37 32.74
N LEU A 151 -2.25 10.36 32.35
CA LEU A 151 -1.17 11.16 32.96
C LEU A 151 -1.32 12.66 32.68
N GLY A 152 -1.91 13.04 31.56
CA GLY A 152 -2.17 14.44 31.22
C GLY A 152 -0.87 15.24 31.07
N ALA A 153 -0.68 16.29 31.87
CA ALA A 153 0.51 17.15 31.79
C ALA A 153 1.81 16.44 32.22
N ASP A 154 1.70 15.36 32.99
CA ASP A 154 2.85 14.55 33.41
C ASP A 154 3.26 13.50 32.36
N ALA A 155 2.58 13.42 31.21
CA ALA A 155 2.90 12.46 30.17
C ALA A 155 4.12 12.90 29.34
N GLY A 156 5.08 11.99 29.17
CA GLY A 156 6.15 12.14 28.21
C GLY A 156 5.67 11.99 26.75
N PRO A 157 6.50 12.35 25.77
CA PRO A 157 6.13 12.30 24.35
C PRO A 157 6.01 10.88 23.79
N HIS A 158 6.55 9.86 24.46
CA HIS A 158 6.58 8.48 23.95
C HIS A 158 5.88 7.45 24.85
N THR A 159 5.62 6.30 24.25
CA THR A 159 5.23 5.05 24.91
C THR A 159 6.12 3.93 24.39
N HIS A 160 6.36 2.91 25.20
CA HIS A 160 7.28 1.81 24.87
C HIS A 160 6.63 0.45 25.09
N LEU A 161 6.79 -0.45 24.12
CA LEU A 161 6.30 -1.82 24.18
C LEU A 161 7.48 -2.79 24.20
N HIS A 162 7.59 -3.60 25.24
CA HIS A 162 8.62 -4.63 25.38
C HIS A 162 8.06 -5.97 24.91
N LEU A 163 8.57 -6.45 23.77
CA LEU A 163 8.09 -7.66 23.10
C LEU A 163 8.77 -8.92 23.65
N ALA A 164 8.17 -10.08 23.37
CA ALA A 164 8.66 -11.37 23.86
C ALA A 164 10.05 -11.76 23.33
N ASP A 165 10.47 -11.24 22.16
CA ASP A 165 11.82 -11.43 21.61
C ASP A 165 12.90 -10.55 22.28
N GLY A 166 12.51 -9.72 23.26
CA GLY A 166 13.40 -8.82 23.98
C GLY A 166 13.54 -7.44 23.36
N THR A 167 13.04 -7.20 22.14
CA THR A 167 13.07 -5.89 21.48
C THR A 167 12.12 -4.88 22.16
N THR A 168 12.39 -3.60 21.95
CA THR A 168 11.54 -2.50 22.44
C THR A 168 11.07 -1.64 21.28
N ARG A 169 9.75 -1.53 21.10
CA ARG A 169 9.14 -0.63 20.12
C ARG A 169 8.70 0.66 20.80
N THR A 170 9.07 1.79 20.22
CA THR A 170 8.77 3.13 20.75
C THR A 170 7.81 3.87 19.83
N PHE A 171 6.77 4.47 20.40
CA PHE A 171 5.70 5.15 19.68
C PHE A 171 5.47 6.54 20.25
N ARG A 172 5.34 7.57 19.39
CA ARG A 172 4.97 8.92 19.84
C ARG A 172 3.49 8.94 20.25
N VAL A 173 3.20 9.46 21.44
CA VAL A 173 1.82 9.60 21.95
C VAL A 173 0.96 10.41 20.99
N ALA A 174 1.50 11.51 20.45
CA ALA A 174 0.79 12.41 19.56
C ALA A 174 0.25 11.73 18.28
N ASP A 175 0.89 10.64 17.82
CA ASP A 175 0.45 9.91 16.63
C ASP A 175 -0.88 9.15 16.85
N PHE A 176 -1.20 8.78 18.10
CA PHE A 176 -2.35 7.94 18.46
C PHE A 176 -3.37 8.62 19.38
N LEU A 177 -2.99 9.75 19.98
CA LEU A 177 -3.82 10.50 20.94
C LEU A 177 -5.17 10.96 20.36
N PRO A 178 -5.27 11.43 19.10
CA PRO A 178 -6.57 11.79 18.52
C PRO A 178 -7.57 10.64 18.52
N LEU A 179 -7.14 9.45 18.07
CA LEU A 179 -7.99 8.25 18.06
C LEU A 179 -8.44 7.86 19.47
N VAL A 180 -7.51 7.77 20.42
CA VAL A 180 -7.85 7.36 21.79
C VAL A 180 -8.78 8.37 22.47
N SER A 181 -8.62 9.66 22.17
CA SER A 181 -9.51 10.71 22.64
C SER A 181 -10.92 10.58 22.05
N ASP A 182 -11.03 10.31 20.74
CA ASP A 182 -12.31 10.03 20.07
C ASP A 182 -13.01 8.81 20.64
N LEU A 183 -12.30 7.68 20.77
CA LEU A 183 -12.84 6.45 21.36
C LEU A 183 -13.36 6.69 22.78
N ARG A 184 -12.61 7.42 23.61
CA ARG A 184 -13.02 7.78 24.98
C ARG A 184 -14.28 8.64 24.96
N ASN A 185 -14.38 9.61 24.06
CA ASN A 185 -15.55 10.48 23.95
C ASN A 185 -16.79 9.72 23.47
N ARG A 186 -16.65 8.86 22.45
CA ARG A 186 -17.73 7.99 21.95
C ARG A 186 -18.22 7.02 23.02
N LEU A 187 -17.31 6.42 23.78
CA LEU A 187 -17.66 5.52 24.87
C LEU A 187 -18.41 6.25 25.99
N ARG A 188 -17.95 7.44 26.39
CA ARG A 188 -18.64 8.29 27.37
C ARG A 188 -20.03 8.72 26.87
N ALA A 189 -20.14 9.12 25.61
CA ALA A 189 -21.40 9.52 25.00
C ALA A 189 -22.40 8.36 24.92
N ARG A 190 -21.93 7.11 24.76
CA ARG A 190 -22.80 5.93 24.85
C ARG A 190 -23.19 5.59 26.27
N ALA A 191 -22.25 5.67 27.21
CA ALA A 191 -22.51 5.38 28.62
C ALA A 191 -23.49 6.37 29.27
N SER A 192 -23.65 7.57 28.69
CA SER A 192 -24.66 8.55 29.12
C SER A 192 -26.05 8.30 28.52
N GLN A 193 -26.18 7.45 27.50
CA GLN A 193 -27.47 7.06 26.93
C GLN A 193 -28.09 5.89 27.72
N PRO A 194 -29.44 5.76 27.74
CA PRO A 194 -30.08 4.61 28.35
C PRO A 194 -29.60 3.30 27.69
N PRO A 195 -29.18 2.29 28.47
CA PRO A 195 -28.70 1.05 27.89
C PRO A 195 -29.85 0.37 27.12
N ALA A 196 -29.59 0.03 25.86
CA ALA A 196 -30.54 -0.65 24.98
C ALA A 196 -29.84 -1.77 24.21
N LEU A 197 -30.57 -2.86 23.98
CA LEU A 197 -30.09 -3.90 23.07
C LEU A 197 -30.10 -3.37 21.63
N PRO A 198 -29.13 -3.79 20.80
CA PRO A 198 -29.19 -3.53 19.37
C PRO A 198 -30.40 -4.22 18.74
N GLU A 199 -30.95 -3.62 17.68
CA GLU A 199 -32.09 -4.17 16.92
C GLU A 199 -31.81 -5.60 16.44
N ARG A 200 -30.58 -5.85 16.01
CA ARG A 200 -30.03 -7.19 15.74
C ARG A 200 -28.99 -7.52 16.79
N LEU A 201 -29.09 -8.70 17.41
CA LEU A 201 -28.11 -9.18 18.40
C LEU A 201 -26.82 -9.75 17.76
N TRP A 202 -26.73 -9.72 16.43
CA TRP A 202 -25.55 -10.10 15.66
C TRP A 202 -25.21 -8.99 14.66
N ASP A 203 -23.95 -8.96 14.24
CA ASP A 203 -23.44 -8.07 13.20
C ASP A 203 -22.68 -8.88 12.13
N ASP A 204 -22.25 -8.21 11.06
CA ASP A 204 -21.42 -8.81 10.01
C ASP A 204 -20.07 -9.29 10.57
N GLU A 205 -19.45 -10.24 9.87
CA GLU A 205 -18.19 -10.84 10.29
C GLU A 205 -17.01 -9.87 10.10
N ARG A 206 -16.12 -9.81 11.09
CA ARG A 206 -14.93 -8.95 11.12
C ARG A 206 -13.69 -9.78 11.47
N PRO A 207 -12.47 -9.32 11.15
CA PRO A 207 -11.23 -10.04 11.52
C PRO A 207 -11.15 -10.36 13.02
N ALA A 208 -11.54 -9.41 13.89
CA ALA A 208 -11.56 -9.59 15.34
C ALA A 208 -12.58 -10.64 15.83
N CYS A 209 -13.47 -11.16 14.96
CA CYS A 209 -14.44 -12.19 15.36
C CYS A 209 -13.79 -13.52 15.75
N ALA A 210 -12.56 -13.80 15.28
CA ALA A 210 -11.84 -15.04 15.60
C ALA A 210 -11.57 -15.19 17.12
N THR A 211 -11.20 -14.10 17.79
CA THR A 211 -10.92 -14.04 19.23
C THR A 211 -12.06 -13.38 20.02
N CYS A 212 -13.13 -12.94 19.35
CA CYS A 212 -14.26 -12.28 19.98
C CYS A 212 -15.10 -13.24 20.83
N ARG A 213 -15.33 -12.87 22.09
CA ARG A 213 -16.22 -13.60 23.03
C ARG A 213 -17.70 -13.70 22.61
N PHE A 214 -18.13 -12.96 21.59
CA PHE A 214 -19.47 -13.05 21.01
C PHE A 214 -19.46 -13.60 19.56
N GLY A 215 -18.32 -14.03 19.04
CA GLY A 215 -18.16 -14.45 17.64
C GLY A 215 -19.14 -15.57 17.25
N ARG A 216 -19.24 -16.62 18.08
CA ARG A 216 -20.18 -17.74 17.86
C ARG A 216 -21.64 -17.33 17.93
N HIS A 217 -21.99 -16.40 18.83
CA HIS A 217 -23.33 -15.84 18.92
C HIS A 217 -23.71 -15.09 17.63
N CYS A 218 -22.82 -14.25 17.11
CA CYS A 218 -23.05 -13.51 15.89
C CYS A 218 -23.20 -14.43 14.67
N ALA A 219 -22.32 -15.43 14.54
CA ALA A 219 -22.40 -16.42 13.46
C ALA A 219 -23.74 -17.17 13.48
N SER A 220 -24.16 -17.66 14.66
CA SER A 220 -25.45 -18.33 14.84
C SER A 220 -26.63 -17.41 14.52
N GLY A 221 -26.51 -16.12 14.83
CA GLY A 221 -27.51 -15.11 14.50
C GLY A 221 -27.72 -14.93 13.00
N ARG A 222 -26.65 -14.83 12.22
CA ARG A 222 -26.69 -14.73 10.76
C ARG A 222 -27.37 -15.95 10.12
N GLU A 223 -27.06 -17.14 10.62
CA GLU A 223 -27.68 -18.39 10.15
C GLU A 223 -29.18 -18.43 10.43
N ARG A 224 -29.57 -18.12 11.67
CA ARG A 224 -30.97 -18.12 12.11
C ARG A 224 -31.81 -17.13 11.30
N ASP A 225 -31.27 -15.94 11.04
CA ASP A 225 -31.99 -14.89 10.33
C ASP A 225 -31.87 -15.02 8.79
N ARG A 226 -31.25 -16.11 8.31
CA ARG A 226 -31.12 -16.46 6.88
C ARG A 226 -30.51 -15.32 6.06
N ASP A 227 -29.52 -14.65 6.62
CA ASP A 227 -28.97 -13.44 6.05
C ASP A 227 -28.32 -13.68 4.68
N LEU A 228 -28.36 -12.66 3.80
CA LEU A 228 -27.67 -12.72 2.51
C LEU A 228 -26.16 -12.96 2.61
N SER A 229 -25.50 -12.61 3.72
CA SER A 229 -24.06 -12.86 3.95
C SER A 229 -23.71 -14.35 3.91
N LEU A 230 -24.70 -15.24 3.97
CA LEU A 230 -24.53 -16.68 3.82
C LEU A 230 -24.28 -17.09 2.35
N VAL A 231 -24.58 -16.22 1.38
CA VAL A 231 -24.38 -16.49 -0.05
C VAL A 231 -22.90 -16.44 -0.38
N ALA A 232 -22.36 -17.53 -0.91
CA ALA A 232 -20.92 -17.63 -1.16
C ALA A 232 -20.46 -16.56 -2.19
N GLY A 233 -19.42 -15.80 -1.82
CA GLY A 233 -18.84 -14.77 -2.68
C GLY A 233 -19.70 -13.53 -2.91
N ILE A 234 -20.80 -13.35 -2.17
CA ILE A 234 -21.58 -12.11 -2.21
C ILE A 234 -20.79 -10.97 -1.58
N ARG A 235 -20.79 -9.81 -2.24
CA ARG A 235 -20.17 -8.59 -1.72
C ARG A 235 -21.17 -7.74 -0.94
N THR A 236 -20.67 -6.90 -0.03
CA THR A 236 -21.50 -5.98 0.77
C THR A 236 -22.35 -5.04 -0.11
N ASP A 237 -21.80 -4.54 -1.23
CA ASP A 237 -22.53 -3.71 -2.19
C ASP A 237 -23.70 -4.46 -2.86
N GLN A 238 -23.47 -5.73 -3.24
CA GLN A 238 -24.49 -6.59 -3.84
C GLN A 238 -25.60 -6.90 -2.84
N ARG A 239 -25.25 -7.25 -1.58
CA ARG A 239 -26.22 -7.50 -0.50
C ARG A 239 -27.12 -6.29 -0.26
N ARG A 240 -26.57 -5.07 -0.26
CA ARG A 240 -27.36 -3.84 -0.12
C ARG A 240 -28.29 -3.59 -1.31
N LYS A 241 -27.81 -3.76 -2.56
CA LYS A 241 -28.65 -3.65 -3.77
C LYS A 241 -29.83 -4.61 -3.74
N LEU A 242 -29.60 -5.85 -3.27
CA LEU A 242 -30.65 -6.86 -3.11
C LEU A 242 -31.64 -6.50 -2.00
N ARG A 243 -31.16 -6.04 -0.83
CA ARG A 243 -32.03 -5.54 0.26
C ARG A 243 -32.92 -4.38 -0.19
N ALA A 244 -32.36 -3.42 -0.93
CA ALA A 244 -33.11 -2.29 -1.48
C ALA A 244 -34.19 -2.75 -2.49
N ALA A 245 -33.97 -3.86 -3.18
CA ALA A 245 -34.96 -4.51 -4.04
C ALA A 245 -35.93 -5.45 -3.28
N GLY A 246 -35.90 -5.47 -1.94
CA GLY A 246 -36.78 -6.31 -1.11
C GLY A 246 -36.30 -7.75 -0.90
N LEU A 247 -35.12 -8.13 -1.41
CA LEU A 247 -34.53 -9.46 -1.27
C LEU A 247 -33.57 -9.46 -0.07
N ALA A 248 -34.10 -9.63 1.15
CA ALA A 248 -33.31 -9.48 2.38
C ALA A 248 -32.65 -10.77 2.92
N THR A 249 -33.04 -11.95 2.41
CA THR A 249 -32.60 -13.27 2.88
C THR A 249 -32.11 -14.16 1.74
N ILE A 250 -31.28 -15.16 2.07
CA ILE A 250 -30.83 -16.17 1.10
C ILE A 250 -32.01 -16.92 0.47
N ASP A 251 -33.08 -17.20 1.24
CA ASP A 251 -34.26 -17.88 0.73
C ASP A 251 -35.08 -17.02 -0.24
N ALA A 252 -35.15 -15.71 0.00
CA ALA A 252 -35.82 -14.78 -0.90
C ALA A 252 -35.06 -14.67 -2.22
N LEU A 253 -33.73 -14.53 -2.16
CA LEU A 253 -32.89 -14.49 -3.35
C LEU A 253 -32.99 -15.78 -4.15
N ALA A 254 -32.97 -16.94 -3.50
CA ALA A 254 -33.09 -18.25 -4.16
C ALA A 254 -34.40 -18.42 -4.96
N ARG A 255 -35.49 -17.75 -4.55
CA ARG A 255 -36.81 -17.81 -5.22
C ARG A 255 -37.05 -16.66 -6.21
N ALA A 256 -36.13 -15.70 -6.29
CA ALA A 256 -36.31 -14.49 -7.08
C ALA A 256 -36.35 -14.77 -8.60
N THR A 257 -37.16 -14.03 -9.33
CA THR A 257 -37.27 -14.12 -10.78
C THR A 257 -36.40 -13.06 -11.47
N ALA A 258 -36.29 -13.10 -12.80
CA ALA A 258 -35.53 -12.08 -13.54
C ALA A 258 -36.14 -10.67 -13.39
N ALA A 259 -37.43 -10.57 -13.05
CA ALA A 259 -38.12 -9.30 -12.82
C ALA A 259 -37.72 -8.63 -11.49
N ASP A 260 -37.25 -9.41 -10.51
CA ASP A 260 -36.84 -8.91 -9.19
C ASP A 260 -35.39 -8.38 -9.18
N LYS A 261 -34.76 -8.32 -10.35
CA LYS A 261 -33.36 -7.87 -10.50
C LYS A 261 -33.26 -6.37 -10.18
N PRO A 262 -32.33 -5.96 -9.31
CA PRO A 262 -32.02 -4.54 -9.12
C PRO A 262 -31.61 -3.86 -10.45
N VAL A 263 -32.07 -2.63 -10.67
CA VAL A 263 -31.73 -1.85 -11.89
C VAL A 263 -30.22 -1.66 -12.01
N THR A 264 -29.56 -1.37 -10.89
CA THR A 264 -28.11 -1.11 -10.77
C THR A 264 -27.26 -2.39 -10.69
N MET A 265 -27.76 -3.53 -11.18
CA MET A 265 -27.05 -4.82 -11.17
C MET A 265 -27.17 -5.49 -12.54
N SER A 266 -26.06 -6.03 -13.07
CA SER A 266 -26.07 -6.76 -14.34
C SER A 266 -26.92 -8.04 -14.23
N ALA A 267 -27.51 -8.46 -15.35
CA ALA A 267 -28.29 -9.69 -15.40
C ALA A 267 -27.43 -10.91 -15.04
N THR A 268 -26.19 -10.95 -15.53
CA THR A 268 -25.22 -12.04 -15.28
C THR A 268 -24.91 -12.17 -13.79
N THR A 269 -24.57 -11.07 -13.11
CA THR A 269 -24.27 -11.10 -11.66
C THR A 269 -25.48 -11.55 -10.84
N PHE A 270 -26.66 -10.99 -11.14
CA PHE A 270 -27.88 -11.36 -10.41
C PHE A 270 -28.25 -12.83 -10.59
N GLN A 271 -28.17 -13.35 -11.81
CA GLN A 271 -28.42 -14.77 -12.10
C GLN A 271 -27.40 -15.68 -11.38
N GLY A 272 -26.12 -15.30 -11.36
CA GLY A 272 -25.08 -16.02 -10.65
C GLY A 272 -25.35 -16.11 -9.14
N LEU A 273 -25.67 -14.98 -8.49
CA LEU A 273 -26.01 -14.93 -7.06
C LEU A 273 -27.28 -15.71 -6.74
N ARG A 274 -28.30 -15.64 -7.60
CA ARG A 274 -29.53 -16.43 -7.45
C ARG A 274 -29.24 -17.93 -7.51
N ALA A 275 -28.50 -18.38 -8.52
CA ALA A 275 -28.16 -19.78 -8.68
C ALA A 275 -27.32 -20.29 -7.50
N GLN A 276 -26.37 -19.49 -7.03
CA GLN A 276 -25.59 -19.76 -5.83
C GLN A 276 -26.49 -19.92 -4.60
N ALA A 277 -27.37 -18.95 -4.33
CA ALA A 277 -28.30 -19.01 -3.21
C ALA A 277 -29.24 -20.24 -3.29
N ALA A 278 -29.75 -20.56 -4.48
CA ALA A 278 -30.61 -21.73 -4.68
C ALA A 278 -29.91 -23.04 -4.32
N LEU A 279 -28.66 -23.21 -4.76
CA LEU A 279 -27.88 -24.42 -4.47
C LEU A 279 -27.57 -24.55 -2.97
N GLN A 280 -27.22 -23.45 -2.30
CA GLN A 280 -26.94 -23.43 -0.85
C GLN A 280 -28.20 -23.70 -0.01
N VAL A 281 -29.36 -23.19 -0.42
CA VAL A 281 -30.64 -23.45 0.27
C VAL A 281 -31.04 -24.93 0.18
N VAL A 282 -30.70 -25.62 -0.91
CA VAL A 282 -30.92 -27.07 -1.04
C VAL A 282 -30.09 -27.84 -0.02
N GLN A 283 -28.79 -27.53 0.14
CA GLN A 283 -27.95 -28.14 1.17
C GLN A 283 -28.48 -27.85 2.58
N ASP A 284 -28.88 -26.60 2.86
CA ASP A 284 -29.40 -26.25 4.18
C ASP A 284 -30.66 -27.04 4.55
N ARG A 285 -31.48 -27.45 3.57
CA ARG A 285 -32.68 -28.28 3.78
C ARG A 285 -32.39 -29.76 3.96
N SER A 286 -31.22 -30.26 3.54
CA SER A 286 -30.83 -31.67 3.70
C SER A 286 -30.09 -31.94 5.03
N ARG A 287 -29.90 -30.92 5.88
CA ARG A 287 -29.29 -31.05 7.20
C ARG A 287 -30.12 -31.97 8.11
N THR A 288 -29.46 -32.87 8.81
CA THR A 288 -30.05 -33.75 9.82
C THR A 288 -29.17 -33.81 11.07
N ALA A 289 -29.67 -34.37 12.17
CA ALA A 289 -28.84 -34.57 13.37
C ALA A 289 -27.60 -35.46 13.09
N ALA A 290 -27.69 -36.38 12.13
CA ALA A 290 -26.59 -37.25 11.71
C ALA A 290 -25.67 -36.60 10.66
N ASN A 291 -26.16 -35.59 9.93
CA ASN A 291 -25.39 -34.80 8.97
C ASN A 291 -25.71 -33.29 9.15
N PRO A 292 -25.07 -32.61 10.11
CA PRO A 292 -25.34 -31.20 10.40
C PRO A 292 -24.92 -30.26 9.26
N THR A 293 -24.00 -30.70 8.38
CA THR A 293 -23.55 -29.95 7.20
C THR A 293 -24.60 -29.99 6.09
N GLY A 294 -25.38 -31.06 5.99
CA GLY A 294 -26.27 -31.33 4.86
C GLY A 294 -25.53 -32.04 3.71
N GLU A 295 -26.29 -32.48 2.72
CA GLU A 295 -25.76 -33.06 1.48
C GLU A 295 -25.13 -31.95 0.63
N VAL A 296 -23.82 -32.08 0.39
CA VAL A 296 -23.04 -31.11 -0.37
C VAL A 296 -23.16 -31.45 -1.85
N ALA A 297 -23.54 -30.47 -2.66
CA ALA A 297 -23.79 -30.63 -4.09
C ALA A 297 -23.00 -29.61 -4.90
N PHE A 298 -22.79 -29.93 -6.19
CA PHE A 298 -22.19 -29.02 -7.15
C PHE A 298 -22.94 -29.04 -8.49
N GLU A 299 -22.76 -27.99 -9.27
CA GLU A 299 -23.27 -27.81 -10.63
C GLU A 299 -22.10 -27.42 -11.54
N LEU A 300 -22.03 -28.04 -12.73
CA LEU A 300 -21.03 -27.72 -13.74
C LEU A 300 -21.52 -26.53 -14.59
N VAL A 301 -20.84 -25.40 -14.48
CA VAL A 301 -21.27 -24.12 -15.10
C VAL A 301 -20.51 -23.83 -16.39
N ALA A 302 -19.24 -24.24 -16.48
CA ALA A 302 -18.39 -24.09 -17.67
C ALA A 302 -17.50 -25.34 -17.83
N PRO A 303 -18.01 -26.43 -18.45
CA PRO A 303 -17.27 -27.67 -18.64
C PRO A 303 -15.91 -27.49 -19.31
N GLU A 304 -15.83 -26.60 -20.31
CA GLU A 304 -14.62 -26.31 -21.08
C GLU A 304 -13.45 -25.79 -20.23
N ALA A 305 -13.72 -25.20 -19.05
CA ALA A 305 -12.68 -24.75 -18.13
C ALA A 305 -11.85 -25.92 -17.58
N LEU A 306 -12.40 -27.14 -17.54
CA LEU A 306 -11.69 -28.35 -17.11
C LEU A 306 -10.64 -28.81 -18.14
N ALA A 307 -10.68 -28.33 -19.39
CA ALA A 307 -9.66 -28.62 -20.40
C ALA A 307 -8.29 -28.05 -20.03
N ALA A 308 -8.25 -27.06 -19.13
CA ALA A 308 -7.01 -26.47 -18.62
C ALA A 308 -6.25 -27.38 -17.64
N LEU A 309 -6.88 -28.42 -17.12
CA LEU A 309 -6.18 -29.41 -16.30
C LEU A 309 -5.22 -30.22 -17.19
N PRO A 310 -3.93 -30.34 -16.83
CA PRO A 310 -2.99 -31.17 -17.57
C PRO A 310 -3.37 -32.66 -17.60
N VAL A 311 -2.58 -33.44 -18.35
CA VAL A 311 -2.62 -34.90 -18.28
C VAL A 311 -1.85 -35.34 -17.04
N PRO A 312 -2.37 -36.30 -16.23
CA PRO A 312 -1.67 -36.76 -15.02
C PRO A 312 -0.30 -37.36 -15.34
N ASP A 313 0.69 -37.03 -14.51
CA ASP A 313 2.06 -37.53 -14.62
C ASP A 313 2.56 -38.05 -13.25
N PRO A 314 3.33 -39.15 -13.18
CA PRO A 314 3.92 -39.63 -11.92
C PRO A 314 4.83 -38.59 -11.24
N GLY A 315 5.35 -37.63 -12.00
CA GLY A 315 6.15 -36.53 -11.51
C GLY A 315 5.38 -35.44 -10.76
N ASP A 316 4.04 -35.46 -10.79
CA ASP A 316 3.17 -34.42 -10.23
C ASP A 316 3.38 -34.19 -8.71
N LEU A 317 3.32 -32.92 -8.29
CA LEU A 317 3.48 -32.49 -6.89
C LEU A 317 2.29 -31.63 -6.44
N PHE A 318 1.93 -31.71 -5.15
CA PHE A 318 0.83 -30.97 -4.53
C PHE A 318 1.37 -30.12 -3.38
N LEU A 319 1.34 -28.80 -3.56
CA LEU A 319 1.99 -27.82 -2.70
C LEU A 319 1.00 -27.17 -1.73
N ASP A 320 1.44 -26.98 -0.49
CA ASP A 320 0.86 -26.05 0.48
C ASP A 320 2.01 -25.34 1.22
N VAL A 321 1.85 -24.04 1.48
CA VAL A 321 2.86 -23.22 2.16
C VAL A 321 2.21 -22.55 3.35
N ALA A 322 2.83 -22.69 4.52
CA ALA A 322 2.36 -22.08 5.75
C ALA A 322 3.30 -20.94 6.18
N GLY A 323 2.69 -19.78 6.41
CA GLY A 323 3.37 -18.56 6.80
C GLY A 323 2.82 -17.90 8.04
N TYR A 324 3.66 -17.11 8.67
CA TYR A 324 3.34 -16.25 9.81
C TYR A 324 3.67 -14.79 9.47
N PRO A 325 2.67 -13.95 9.12
CA PRO A 325 2.90 -12.56 8.69
C PRO A 325 3.56 -11.67 9.75
N HIS A 326 3.44 -12.01 11.03
CA HIS A 326 3.98 -11.20 12.13
C HIS A 326 5.33 -11.71 12.64
N ALA A 327 5.94 -12.70 11.98
CA ALA A 327 7.31 -13.11 12.27
C ALA A 327 8.30 -11.98 11.96
N LEU A 328 9.49 -12.04 12.59
CA LEU A 328 10.63 -11.18 12.28
C LEU A 328 10.23 -9.70 12.19
N ASP A 329 9.73 -9.14 13.28
CA ASP A 329 9.38 -7.72 13.34
C ASP A 329 8.28 -7.27 12.36
N GLY A 330 7.43 -8.20 11.91
CA GLY A 330 6.33 -7.92 10.99
C GLY A 330 6.70 -8.05 9.51
N GLU A 331 7.92 -8.48 9.18
CA GLU A 331 8.32 -8.79 7.81
C GLU A 331 7.67 -10.08 7.28
N GLY A 332 7.18 -10.94 8.19
CA GLY A 332 6.56 -12.21 7.88
C GLY A 332 7.56 -13.32 7.52
N LEU A 333 7.17 -14.57 7.72
CA LEU A 333 8.00 -15.75 7.47
C LEU A 333 7.16 -16.90 6.95
N GLU A 334 7.52 -17.47 5.79
CA GLU A 334 7.04 -18.77 5.35
C GLU A 334 7.82 -19.86 6.08
N PHE A 335 7.21 -20.42 7.13
CA PHE A 335 7.89 -21.29 8.07
C PHE A 335 7.83 -22.77 7.68
N LEU A 336 6.96 -23.17 6.75
CA LEU A 336 6.85 -24.55 6.29
C LEU A 336 6.41 -24.63 4.82
N PHE A 337 7.24 -25.25 3.99
CA PHE A 337 6.89 -25.70 2.65
C PHE A 337 6.52 -27.18 2.70
N GLY A 338 5.30 -27.51 2.33
CA GLY A 338 4.81 -28.87 2.24
C GLY A 338 4.59 -29.30 0.79
N ALA A 339 5.12 -30.48 0.43
CA ALA A 339 4.84 -31.09 -0.86
C ALA A 339 4.39 -32.54 -0.66
N VAL A 340 3.32 -32.93 -1.35
CA VAL A 340 2.89 -34.33 -1.49
C VAL A 340 3.11 -34.78 -2.93
N ASP A 341 3.70 -35.96 -3.14
CA ASP A 341 3.81 -36.56 -4.48
C ASP A 341 2.53 -37.28 -4.92
N ALA A 342 2.50 -37.76 -6.17
CA ALA A 342 1.36 -38.49 -6.72
C ALA A 342 1.00 -39.76 -5.92
N GLU A 343 1.96 -40.36 -5.23
CA GLU A 343 1.79 -41.54 -4.37
C GLU A 343 1.26 -41.19 -2.96
N GLY A 344 1.32 -39.91 -2.55
CA GLY A 344 0.84 -39.44 -1.27
C GLY A 344 1.93 -39.27 -0.20
N ALA A 345 3.21 -39.35 -0.54
CA ALA A 345 4.31 -39.14 0.39
C ALA A 345 4.57 -37.64 0.62
N PHE A 346 4.61 -37.23 1.90
CA PHE A 346 4.79 -35.84 2.30
C PHE A 346 6.26 -35.50 2.57
N THR A 347 6.71 -34.38 2.01
CA THR A 347 8.05 -33.81 2.22
C THR A 347 7.92 -32.42 2.86
N PRO A 348 8.24 -32.27 4.16
CA PRO A 348 8.29 -30.97 4.83
C PRO A 348 9.66 -30.31 4.72
N SER A 349 9.67 -28.98 4.52
CA SER A 349 10.86 -28.14 4.64
C SER A 349 10.57 -26.97 5.59
N TRP A 350 11.25 -26.93 6.73
CA TRP A 350 10.99 -25.99 7.82
C TRP A 350 11.93 -24.79 7.80
N ALA A 351 11.41 -23.64 8.24
CA ALA A 351 12.15 -22.42 8.45
C ALA A 351 11.69 -21.69 9.72
N HIS A 352 12.65 -21.29 10.55
CA HIS A 352 12.39 -20.50 11.77
C HIS A 352 13.15 -19.17 11.80
N THR A 353 13.94 -18.91 10.77
CA THR A 353 14.76 -17.70 10.59
C THR A 353 14.76 -17.32 9.12
N ARG A 354 15.09 -16.07 8.79
CA ARG A 354 15.18 -15.60 7.40
C ARG A 354 16.18 -16.42 6.56
N PRO A 355 17.39 -16.78 7.05
CA PRO A 355 18.30 -17.69 6.33
C PRO A 355 17.72 -19.10 6.12
N ALA A 356 17.01 -19.64 7.11
CA ALA A 356 16.36 -20.94 6.97
C ALA A 356 15.21 -20.90 5.94
N GLU A 357 14.45 -19.81 5.88
CA GLU A 357 13.41 -19.60 4.86
C GLU A 357 14.02 -19.53 3.46
N LYS A 358 15.13 -18.79 3.30
CA LYS A 358 15.88 -18.77 2.04
C LYS A 358 16.28 -20.18 1.61
N ALA A 359 16.89 -20.96 2.52
CA ALA A 359 17.34 -22.31 2.23
C ALA A 359 16.16 -23.27 1.93
N ALA A 360 15.05 -23.15 2.66
CA ALA A 360 13.84 -23.94 2.44
C ALA A 360 13.21 -23.63 1.07
N PHE A 361 13.14 -22.35 0.71
CA PHE A 361 12.68 -21.88 -0.59
C PHE A 361 13.57 -22.38 -1.73
N GLU A 362 14.90 -22.19 -1.63
CA GLU A 362 15.86 -22.66 -2.63
C GLU A 362 15.76 -24.18 -2.82
N GLY A 363 15.76 -24.93 -1.72
CA GLY A 363 15.62 -26.39 -1.75
C GLY A 363 14.30 -26.85 -2.36
N PHE A 364 13.19 -26.15 -2.09
CA PHE A 364 11.90 -26.45 -2.70
C PHE A 364 11.89 -26.20 -4.21
N VAL A 365 12.39 -25.04 -4.66
CA VAL A 365 12.46 -24.71 -6.09
C VAL A 365 13.37 -25.69 -6.83
N ASP A 366 14.53 -26.03 -6.26
CA ASP A 366 15.47 -26.99 -6.85
C ASP A 366 14.86 -28.40 -6.95
N LEU A 367 14.07 -28.81 -5.95
CA LEU A 367 13.30 -30.06 -5.99
C LEU A 367 12.28 -30.07 -7.14
N VAL A 368 11.51 -28.98 -7.30
CA VAL A 368 10.52 -28.86 -8.38
C VAL A 368 11.20 -28.87 -9.74
N VAL A 369 12.25 -28.08 -9.93
CA VAL A 369 13.00 -28.02 -11.19
C VAL A 369 13.57 -29.38 -11.55
N GLY A 370 14.25 -30.05 -10.61
CA GLY A 370 14.81 -31.40 -10.86
C GLY A 370 13.73 -32.44 -11.18
N ARG A 371 12.52 -32.31 -10.60
CA ARG A 371 11.39 -33.20 -10.88
C ARG A 371 10.84 -33.00 -12.30
N LEU A 372 10.72 -31.75 -12.74
CA LEU A 372 10.27 -31.39 -14.09
C LEU A 372 11.29 -31.75 -15.16
N GLU A 373 12.60 -31.63 -14.87
CA GLU A 373 13.66 -32.10 -15.77
C GLU A 373 13.61 -33.63 -15.95
N ALA A 374 13.31 -34.37 -14.87
CA ALA A 374 13.16 -35.82 -14.94
C ALA A 374 11.84 -36.25 -15.61
N ASN A 375 10.77 -35.45 -15.48
CA ASN A 375 9.44 -35.73 -16.03
C ASN A 375 8.88 -34.45 -16.69
N PRO A 376 9.13 -34.22 -17.99
CA PRO A 376 8.72 -32.99 -18.67
C PRO A 376 7.20 -32.74 -18.73
N GLY A 377 6.38 -33.78 -18.47
CA GLY A 377 4.92 -33.68 -18.40
C GLY A 377 4.37 -33.36 -17.01
N ALA A 378 5.22 -33.33 -15.97
CA ALA A 378 4.81 -33.11 -14.59
C ALA A 378 4.43 -31.65 -14.31
N HIS A 379 3.53 -31.47 -13.35
CA HIS A 379 3.07 -30.16 -12.90
C HIS A 379 3.05 -30.08 -11.36
N VAL A 380 3.06 -28.86 -10.83
CA VAL A 380 2.87 -28.58 -9.40
C VAL A 380 1.50 -27.95 -9.21
N TYR A 381 0.64 -28.62 -8.48
CA TYR A 381 -0.72 -28.19 -8.18
C TYR A 381 -0.75 -27.49 -6.83
N HIS A 382 -1.47 -26.38 -6.77
CA HIS A 382 -1.69 -25.63 -5.54
C HIS A 382 -3.16 -25.20 -5.48
N TYR A 383 -3.68 -24.94 -4.27
CA TYR A 383 -5.08 -24.59 -4.12
C TYR A 383 -5.32 -23.09 -4.04
N THR A 384 -4.38 -22.27 -3.58
CA THR A 384 -4.63 -20.83 -3.44
C THR A 384 -3.62 -20.01 -4.23
N PRO A 385 -3.95 -18.77 -4.62
CA PRO A 385 -2.96 -17.88 -5.20
C PRO A 385 -1.79 -17.57 -4.25
N HIS A 386 -1.96 -17.79 -2.94
CA HIS A 386 -0.94 -17.48 -1.93
C HIS A 386 0.36 -18.23 -2.20
N GLU A 387 0.33 -19.51 -2.55
CA GLU A 387 1.54 -20.30 -2.79
C GLU A 387 2.39 -19.72 -3.92
N VAL A 388 1.76 -19.35 -5.03
CA VAL A 388 2.46 -18.72 -6.17
C VAL A 388 2.99 -17.34 -5.82
N GLU A 389 2.21 -16.53 -5.10
CA GLU A 389 2.65 -15.22 -4.64
C GLU A 389 3.77 -15.34 -3.60
N ALA A 390 3.79 -16.39 -2.76
CA ALA A 390 4.88 -16.69 -1.85
C ALA A 390 6.16 -17.02 -2.63
N LEU A 391 6.10 -17.89 -3.64
CA LEU A 391 7.27 -18.20 -4.48
C LEU A 391 7.83 -16.96 -5.19
N LYS A 392 6.96 -16.12 -5.78
CA LYS A 392 7.37 -14.86 -6.42
C LYS A 392 8.00 -13.90 -5.41
N ARG A 393 7.34 -13.71 -4.26
CA ARG A 393 7.78 -12.80 -3.20
C ARG A 393 9.11 -13.25 -2.63
N LEU A 394 9.28 -14.53 -2.34
CA LEU A 394 10.52 -15.08 -1.78
C LEU A 394 11.67 -15.06 -2.78
N ALA A 395 11.42 -15.36 -4.06
CA ALA A 395 12.45 -15.22 -5.09
C ALA A 395 13.00 -13.78 -5.14
N ALA A 396 12.10 -12.81 -5.07
CA ALA A 396 12.44 -11.39 -5.09
C ALA A 396 13.05 -10.89 -3.77
N LEU A 397 12.52 -11.32 -2.62
CA LEU A 397 12.97 -10.95 -1.28
C LEU A 397 14.39 -11.46 -1.01
N HIS A 398 14.65 -12.72 -1.37
CA HIS A 398 15.96 -13.37 -1.17
C HIS A 398 16.93 -13.14 -2.32
N GLY A 399 16.48 -12.57 -3.43
CA GLY A 399 17.27 -12.34 -4.64
C GLY A 399 17.82 -13.64 -5.26
N THR A 400 17.12 -14.77 -5.09
CA THR A 400 17.58 -16.10 -5.51
C THR A 400 16.50 -16.83 -6.30
N ARG A 401 16.89 -17.73 -7.20
CA ARG A 401 16.00 -18.54 -8.06
C ARG A 401 14.93 -17.75 -8.84
N GLU A 402 15.10 -16.43 -9.03
CA GLU A 402 14.15 -15.57 -9.75
C GLU A 402 13.84 -16.09 -11.17
N ASP A 403 14.87 -16.49 -11.92
CA ASP A 403 14.70 -16.97 -13.29
C ASP A 403 14.06 -18.37 -13.35
N ALA A 404 14.26 -19.20 -12.32
CA ALA A 404 13.62 -20.52 -12.19
C ALA A 404 12.13 -20.36 -11.89
N VAL A 405 11.76 -19.49 -10.94
CA VAL A 405 10.36 -19.18 -10.64
C VAL A 405 9.65 -18.54 -11.84
N ASP A 406 10.27 -17.58 -12.53
CA ASP A 406 9.70 -17.00 -13.75
C ASP A 406 9.52 -18.07 -14.86
N HIS A 407 10.42 -19.05 -14.95
CA HIS A 407 10.26 -20.17 -15.88
C HIS A 407 9.02 -21.02 -15.55
N LEU A 408 8.87 -21.44 -14.28
CA LEU A 408 7.73 -22.24 -13.81
C LEU A 408 6.39 -21.54 -14.10
N LEU A 409 6.35 -20.21 -13.95
CA LEU A 409 5.16 -19.40 -14.23
C LEU A 409 4.85 -19.33 -15.74
N ARG A 410 5.87 -19.15 -16.58
CA ARG A 410 5.69 -19.03 -18.04
C ARG A 410 5.41 -20.34 -18.73
N SER A 411 6.00 -21.44 -18.26
CA SER A 411 5.76 -22.77 -18.80
C SER A 411 4.39 -23.33 -18.41
N GLY A 412 3.69 -22.71 -17.46
CA GLY A 412 2.43 -23.21 -16.93
C GLY A 412 2.60 -24.42 -16.00
N ALA A 413 3.81 -24.65 -15.47
CA ALA A 413 4.09 -25.76 -14.57
C ALA A 413 3.35 -25.65 -13.22
N LEU A 414 2.96 -24.44 -12.80
CA LEU A 414 2.16 -24.18 -11.60
C LEU A 414 0.67 -24.11 -11.95
N VAL A 415 -0.15 -25.02 -11.40
CA VAL A 415 -1.58 -25.14 -11.71
C VAL A 415 -2.45 -24.74 -10.52
N ASP A 416 -3.23 -23.66 -10.67
CA ASP A 416 -4.18 -23.16 -9.66
C ASP A 416 -5.51 -23.91 -9.73
N LEU A 417 -5.72 -24.85 -8.81
CA LEU A 417 -6.96 -25.63 -8.74
C LEU A 417 -8.16 -24.82 -8.27
N HIS A 418 -7.99 -23.77 -7.46
CA HIS A 418 -9.11 -22.93 -7.05
C HIS A 418 -9.65 -22.10 -8.21
N ALA A 419 -8.77 -21.60 -9.09
CA ALA A 419 -9.19 -20.94 -10.32
C ALA A 419 -9.99 -21.90 -11.22
N VAL A 420 -9.55 -23.16 -11.36
CA VAL A 420 -10.30 -24.19 -12.10
C VAL A 420 -11.66 -24.45 -11.46
N VAL A 421 -11.72 -24.67 -10.14
CA VAL A 421 -12.99 -24.90 -9.41
C VAL A 421 -13.94 -23.72 -9.57
N ARG A 422 -13.47 -22.48 -9.39
CA ARG A 422 -14.31 -21.26 -9.48
C ARG A 422 -14.86 -21.03 -10.87
N LYS A 423 -14.13 -21.45 -11.92
CA LYS A 423 -14.56 -21.33 -13.32
C LYS A 423 -15.51 -22.46 -13.70
N ALA A 424 -15.19 -23.71 -13.36
CA ALA A 424 -15.94 -24.86 -13.78
C ALA A 424 -17.18 -25.13 -12.91
N LEU A 425 -17.10 -24.93 -11.59
CA LEU A 425 -18.06 -25.45 -10.60
C LEU A 425 -18.76 -24.35 -9.80
N ARG A 426 -20.05 -24.57 -9.56
CA ARG A 426 -20.83 -23.90 -8.51
C ARG A 426 -21.11 -24.90 -7.40
N VAL A 427 -20.77 -24.58 -6.15
CA VAL A 427 -20.91 -25.51 -5.02
C VAL A 427 -21.93 -24.99 -4.00
N SER A 428 -22.61 -25.91 -3.29
CA SER A 428 -23.63 -25.58 -2.28
C SER A 428 -23.04 -25.04 -0.96
N GLN A 429 -21.71 -25.02 -0.83
CA GLN A 429 -21.00 -24.54 0.34
C GLN A 429 -20.99 -23.02 0.43
N ARG A 430 -20.78 -22.50 1.64
CA ARG A 430 -20.71 -21.05 1.92
C ARG A 430 -19.35 -20.43 1.64
N SER A 431 -18.33 -21.26 1.46
CA SER A 431 -16.97 -20.86 1.12
C SER A 431 -16.39 -21.82 0.10
N TYR A 432 -15.50 -21.30 -0.74
CA TYR A 432 -14.69 -22.06 -1.68
C TYR A 432 -13.33 -22.44 -1.09
N SER A 433 -13.13 -22.38 0.23
CA SER A 433 -11.90 -22.95 0.80
C SER A 433 -11.91 -24.47 0.65
N ILE A 434 -10.74 -25.07 0.46
CA ILE A 434 -10.62 -26.52 0.20
C ILE A 434 -11.31 -27.36 1.28
N ARG A 435 -11.26 -26.89 2.54
CA ARG A 435 -11.92 -27.51 3.71
C ARG A 435 -13.44 -27.58 3.59
N HIS A 436 -14.06 -26.55 3.02
CA HIS A 436 -15.51 -26.57 2.79
C HIS A 436 -15.86 -27.50 1.62
N LEU A 437 -14.95 -27.69 0.67
CA LEU A 437 -15.13 -28.56 -0.48
C LEU A 437 -14.85 -30.04 -0.17
N GLU A 438 -14.07 -30.37 0.86
CA GLU A 438 -13.71 -31.75 1.22
C GLU A 438 -14.88 -32.74 1.24
N PRO A 439 -16.09 -32.39 1.73
CA PRO A 439 -17.22 -33.32 1.68
C PRO A 439 -17.58 -33.80 0.26
N LEU A 440 -17.22 -33.08 -0.81
CA LEU A 440 -17.45 -33.47 -2.20
C LEU A 440 -16.51 -34.58 -2.68
N PHE A 441 -15.23 -34.52 -2.29
CA PHE A 441 -14.19 -35.41 -2.81
C PHE A 441 -13.58 -36.35 -1.74
N ALA A 442 -14.03 -36.22 -0.49
CA ALA A 442 -13.66 -37.07 0.64
C ALA A 442 -14.84 -37.25 1.61
N PRO A 443 -15.97 -37.84 1.17
CA PRO A 443 -17.17 -37.96 1.99
C PRO A 443 -16.90 -38.79 3.27
N GLY A 444 -17.42 -38.31 4.41
CA GLY A 444 -17.27 -38.97 5.71
C GLY A 444 -15.98 -38.66 6.47
N ARG A 445 -15.02 -37.94 5.88
CA ARG A 445 -13.93 -37.33 6.65
C ARG A 445 -14.42 -36.08 7.37
N THR A 446 -14.01 -35.93 8.63
CA THR A 446 -14.17 -34.66 9.33
C THR A 446 -13.05 -33.74 8.87
N PRO A 447 -13.33 -32.50 8.42
CA PRO A 447 -12.29 -31.54 8.10
C PRO A 447 -11.37 -31.36 9.30
N THR A 448 -10.08 -31.56 9.11
CA THR A 448 -9.10 -31.44 10.19
C THR A 448 -9.02 -29.97 10.61
N ALA A 449 -9.23 -29.67 11.90
CA ALA A 449 -8.96 -28.33 12.43
C ALA A 449 -7.45 -28.17 12.51
N LEU A 450 -6.89 -27.23 11.74
CA LEU A 450 -5.44 -27.07 11.67
C LEU A 450 -4.95 -25.88 12.48
N PRO A 451 -3.82 -26.04 13.16
CA PRO A 451 -3.15 -24.93 13.81
C PRO A 451 -2.64 -23.95 12.73
N GLY A 452 -3.16 -22.72 12.69
CA GLY A 452 -2.74 -21.69 11.74
C GLY A 452 -1.55 -20.86 12.24
N ALA A 453 -1.45 -19.61 11.77
CA ALA A 453 -0.50 -18.60 12.27
C ALA A 453 -0.46 -18.52 13.81
N GLU A 454 -1.62 -18.59 14.47
CA GLU A 454 -1.76 -18.59 15.94
C GLU A 454 -0.99 -19.72 16.63
N ALA A 455 -0.88 -20.88 15.98
CA ALA A 455 -0.16 -22.01 16.56
C ALA A 455 1.34 -21.90 16.38
N TYR A 456 1.79 -21.24 15.30
CA TYR A 456 3.19 -20.89 15.19
C TYR A 456 3.58 -19.84 16.23
N GLU A 457 2.69 -18.88 16.54
CA GLU A 457 2.86 -17.96 17.66
C GLU A 457 2.90 -18.69 19.01
N GLU A 458 2.01 -19.67 19.23
CA GLU A 458 2.06 -20.55 20.41
C GLU A 458 3.40 -21.32 20.49
N TYR A 459 3.89 -21.85 19.37
CA TYR A 459 5.20 -22.50 19.30
C TYR A 459 6.33 -21.56 19.70
N LEU A 460 6.37 -20.33 19.17
CA LEU A 460 7.41 -19.34 19.50
C LEU A 460 7.41 -19.01 20.99
N ALA A 461 6.22 -18.85 21.58
CA ALA A 461 6.06 -18.59 23.01
C ALA A 461 6.50 -19.78 23.91
N LEU A 462 6.32 -21.02 23.43
CA LEU A 462 6.65 -22.22 24.20
C LEU A 462 8.09 -22.70 24.02
N ARG A 463 8.75 -22.39 22.90
CA ARG A 463 10.05 -22.98 22.52
C ARG A 463 11.13 -22.89 23.60
N GLU A 464 11.17 -21.79 24.36
CA GLU A 464 12.16 -21.56 25.40
C GLU A 464 11.71 -22.03 26.79
N VAL A 465 10.40 -22.17 27.00
CA VAL A 465 9.78 -22.39 28.31
C VAL A 465 9.35 -23.86 28.51
N ASP A 466 8.76 -24.46 27.47
CA ASP A 466 8.29 -25.85 27.43
C ASP A 466 8.58 -26.49 26.04
N PRO A 467 9.81 -26.99 25.84
CA PRO A 467 10.23 -27.55 24.55
C PRO A 467 9.46 -28.81 24.13
N GLU A 468 8.94 -29.59 25.07
CA GLU A 468 8.16 -30.81 24.78
C GLU A 468 6.81 -30.43 24.17
N ARG A 469 6.09 -29.50 24.80
CA ARG A 469 4.83 -28.97 24.26
C ARG A 469 5.03 -28.22 22.95
N ALA A 470 6.12 -27.46 22.81
CA ALA A 470 6.48 -26.81 21.54
C ALA A 470 6.65 -27.83 20.40
N GLY A 471 7.24 -29.00 20.68
CA GLY A 471 7.37 -30.11 19.72
C GLY A 471 6.02 -30.69 19.28
N GLU A 472 5.06 -30.84 20.20
CA GLU A 472 3.70 -31.29 19.88
C GLU A 472 2.98 -30.29 18.95
N VAL A 473 3.13 -28.99 19.20
CA VAL A 473 2.54 -27.94 18.37
C VAL A 473 3.12 -27.97 16.94
N LEU A 474 4.45 -28.09 16.78
CA LEU A 474 5.07 -28.22 15.46
C LEU A 474 4.60 -29.47 14.70
N ALA A 475 4.49 -30.62 15.39
CA ALA A 475 3.98 -31.84 14.78
C ALA A 475 2.53 -31.66 14.30
N GLY A 476 1.70 -30.95 15.07
CA GLY A 476 0.34 -30.57 14.69
C GLY A 476 0.29 -29.68 13.44
N ILE A 477 1.19 -28.70 13.34
CA ILE A 477 1.32 -27.81 12.18
C ILE A 477 1.70 -28.61 10.92
N ALA A 478 2.76 -29.44 10.99
CA ALA A 478 3.16 -30.29 9.85
C ALA A 478 2.07 -31.27 9.43
N GLY A 479 1.39 -31.90 10.39
CA GLY A 479 0.24 -32.76 10.12
C GLY A 479 -0.89 -32.02 9.40
N GLY A 480 -1.02 -30.71 9.65
CA GLY A 480 -1.98 -29.87 8.97
C GLY A 480 -1.65 -29.57 7.53
N VAL A 481 -0.44 -29.06 7.28
CA VAL A 481 0.03 -28.80 5.91
C VAL A 481 -0.02 -30.08 5.08
N ALA A 482 0.39 -31.22 5.63
CA ALA A 482 0.28 -32.51 4.95
C ALA A 482 -1.17 -32.88 4.59
N ALA A 483 -2.13 -32.58 5.48
CA ALA A 483 -3.54 -32.83 5.22
C ALA A 483 -4.11 -31.93 4.11
N ASP A 484 -3.71 -30.65 4.07
CA ASP A 484 -4.10 -29.68 3.03
C ASP A 484 -3.48 -30.06 1.67
N CYS A 485 -2.19 -30.43 1.60
CA CYS A 485 -1.57 -31.00 0.39
C CYS A 485 -2.32 -32.24 -0.11
N ALA A 486 -2.63 -33.18 0.79
CA ALA A 486 -3.35 -34.39 0.43
C ALA A 486 -4.80 -34.10 -0.01
N ALA A 487 -5.44 -33.05 0.53
CA ALA A 487 -6.74 -32.59 0.08
C ALA A 487 -6.68 -32.04 -1.35
N THR A 488 -5.63 -31.27 -1.68
CA THR A 488 -5.37 -30.76 -3.03
C THR A 488 -5.23 -31.91 -4.04
N LEU A 489 -4.49 -32.97 -3.69
CA LEU A 489 -4.40 -34.20 -4.50
C LEU A 489 -5.76 -34.88 -4.71
N ARG A 490 -6.57 -35.02 -3.66
CA ARG A 490 -7.91 -35.63 -3.77
C ARG A 490 -8.85 -34.78 -4.63
N LEU A 491 -8.81 -33.47 -4.47
CA LEU A 491 -9.58 -32.53 -5.29
C LEU A 491 -9.17 -32.62 -6.76
N TYR A 492 -7.87 -32.67 -7.05
CA TYR A 492 -7.37 -32.85 -8.41
C TYR A 492 -7.94 -34.13 -9.05
N ARG A 493 -7.86 -35.27 -8.35
CA ARG A 493 -8.44 -36.54 -8.81
C ARG A 493 -9.95 -36.43 -9.08
N PHE A 494 -10.68 -35.82 -8.15
CA PHE A 494 -12.11 -35.54 -8.34
C PHE A 494 -12.38 -34.69 -9.59
N LEU A 495 -11.60 -33.64 -9.85
CA LEU A 495 -11.77 -32.81 -11.04
C LEU A 495 -11.46 -33.56 -12.34
N LEU A 496 -10.52 -34.50 -12.33
CA LEU A 496 -10.25 -35.39 -13.47
C LEU A 496 -11.45 -36.29 -13.77
N ASP A 497 -12.08 -36.84 -12.73
CA ASP A 497 -13.30 -37.67 -12.87
C ASP A 497 -14.44 -36.84 -13.46
N VAL A 498 -14.68 -35.64 -12.93
CA VAL A 498 -15.71 -34.71 -13.46
C VAL A 498 -15.42 -34.32 -14.92
N ARG A 499 -14.15 -34.08 -15.27
CA ARG A 499 -13.73 -33.78 -16.65
C ARG A 499 -14.05 -34.94 -17.59
N ALA A 500 -13.75 -36.16 -17.17
CA ALA A 500 -14.00 -37.37 -17.94
C ALA A 500 -15.51 -37.61 -18.14
N GLU A 501 -16.32 -37.45 -17.08
CA GLU A 501 -17.78 -37.56 -17.14
C GLU A 501 -18.41 -36.51 -18.06
N ALA A 502 -17.85 -35.29 -18.10
CA ALA A 502 -18.29 -34.21 -18.97
C ALA A 502 -17.85 -34.37 -20.44
N GLY A 503 -16.98 -35.35 -20.75
CA GLY A 503 -16.45 -35.58 -22.11
C GLY A 503 -15.50 -34.50 -22.62
N VAL A 504 -14.88 -33.74 -21.71
CA VAL A 504 -13.97 -32.62 -22.05
C VAL A 504 -12.56 -33.16 -22.24
N GLN A 505 -11.95 -32.89 -23.40
CA GLN A 505 -10.58 -33.31 -23.70
C GLN A 505 -9.56 -32.32 -23.09
N PRO A 506 -8.41 -32.80 -22.59
CA PRO A 506 -7.34 -31.93 -22.13
C PRO A 506 -6.78 -31.11 -23.29
N HIS A 507 -6.37 -29.87 -23.01
CA HIS A 507 -5.63 -29.09 -23.98
C HIS A 507 -4.20 -29.63 -24.08
N VAL A 508 -3.84 -30.13 -25.27
CA VAL A 508 -2.46 -30.52 -25.61
C VAL A 508 -1.92 -29.46 -26.59
N PRO A 509 -0.95 -28.63 -26.19
CA PRO A 509 -0.33 -27.70 -27.13
C PRO A 509 0.37 -28.49 -28.25
N GLU A 510 0.20 -28.07 -29.50
CA GLU A 510 0.93 -28.68 -30.62
C GLU A 510 2.42 -28.32 -30.52
N PRO A 511 3.35 -29.30 -30.50
CA PRO A 511 4.77 -29.02 -30.43
C PRO A 511 5.24 -28.31 -31.70
N SER A 512 5.93 -27.17 -31.51
CA SER A 512 6.53 -26.38 -32.57
C SER A 512 8.05 -26.41 -32.40
N PHE A 513 8.75 -27.01 -33.36
CA PHE A 513 10.21 -27.13 -33.36
C PHE A 513 10.92 -25.76 -33.34
N THR A 514 10.27 -24.73 -33.88
CA THR A 514 10.77 -23.34 -33.84
C THR A 514 10.68 -22.75 -32.43
N GLN A 515 9.64 -23.11 -31.69
CA GLN A 515 9.40 -22.63 -30.33
C GLN A 515 10.37 -23.27 -29.33
N GLU A 516 10.65 -24.57 -29.48
CA GLU A 516 11.62 -25.29 -28.66
C GLU A 516 13.03 -24.68 -28.74
N ILE A 517 13.51 -24.36 -29.94
CA ILE A 517 14.83 -23.73 -30.14
C ILE A 517 14.86 -22.30 -29.54
N GLU A 518 13.78 -21.54 -29.69
CA GLU A 518 13.66 -20.21 -29.11
C GLU A 518 13.67 -20.25 -27.56
N ASP A 519 13.00 -21.25 -26.98
CA ASP A 519 12.94 -21.47 -25.54
C ASP A 519 14.29 -21.90 -24.96
N GLU A 520 15.03 -22.78 -25.65
CA GLU A 520 16.40 -23.18 -25.28
C GLU A 520 17.36 -21.98 -25.30
N LEU A 521 17.35 -21.19 -26.38
CA LEU A 521 18.19 -20.00 -26.49
C LEU A 521 17.80 -18.92 -25.47
N ALA A 522 16.53 -18.84 -25.11
CA ALA A 522 16.06 -17.99 -24.02
C ALA A 522 16.52 -18.51 -22.64
N ALA A 523 16.56 -19.83 -22.43
CA ALA A 523 17.10 -20.45 -21.21
C ALA A 523 18.60 -20.17 -21.03
N GLN A 524 19.40 -20.35 -22.09
CA GLN A 524 20.84 -20.05 -22.04
C GLN A 524 21.11 -18.58 -21.68
N ARG A 525 20.43 -17.64 -22.34
CA ARG A 525 20.57 -16.20 -22.06
C ARG A 525 20.12 -15.82 -20.65
N ARG A 526 19.24 -16.60 -20.02
CA ARG A 526 18.85 -16.42 -18.60
C ARG A 526 19.95 -16.93 -17.69
N ALA A 527 20.46 -18.14 -17.92
CA ALA A 527 21.54 -18.73 -17.12
C ALA A 527 22.81 -17.87 -17.11
N GLU A 528 23.25 -17.37 -18.28
CA GLU A 528 24.40 -16.46 -18.38
C GLU A 528 24.19 -15.17 -17.58
N ARG A 529 22.95 -14.65 -17.56
CA ARG A 529 22.61 -13.44 -16.81
C ARG A 529 22.59 -13.70 -15.30
N ALA A 530 21.99 -14.80 -14.87
CA ALA A 530 21.98 -15.20 -13.46
C ALA A 530 23.42 -15.31 -12.93
N ALA A 531 24.31 -15.98 -13.68
CA ALA A 531 25.72 -16.10 -13.33
C ALA A 531 26.41 -14.72 -13.27
N ARG A 532 26.12 -13.82 -14.22
CA ARG A 532 26.65 -12.45 -14.20
C ARG A 532 26.23 -11.67 -12.96
N LEU A 533 24.97 -11.75 -12.55
CA LEU A 533 24.48 -11.04 -11.35
C LEU A 533 25.07 -11.62 -10.06
N ALA A 534 25.14 -12.95 -9.96
CA ALA A 534 25.71 -13.65 -8.81
C ALA A 534 27.18 -13.25 -8.54
N ALA A 535 27.97 -13.04 -9.61
CA ALA A 535 29.36 -12.61 -9.50
C ALA A 535 29.58 -11.28 -8.75
N VAL A 536 28.53 -10.45 -8.61
CA VAL A 536 28.58 -9.18 -7.87
C VAL A 536 27.75 -9.26 -6.58
N VAL A 537 26.62 -9.94 -6.59
CA VAL A 537 25.74 -10.08 -5.42
C VAL A 537 26.36 -10.94 -4.33
N ASP A 538 26.96 -12.09 -4.67
CA ASP A 538 27.48 -13.02 -3.66
C ASP A 538 28.62 -12.41 -2.82
N PRO A 539 29.62 -11.72 -3.41
CA PRO A 539 30.65 -11.03 -2.61
C PRO A 539 30.09 -9.91 -1.73
N LEU A 540 29.03 -9.22 -2.15
CA LEU A 540 28.41 -8.17 -1.32
C LEU A 540 27.71 -8.76 -0.09
N LEU A 541 27.15 -9.96 -0.20
CA LEU A 541 26.44 -10.64 0.89
C LEU A 541 27.35 -11.50 1.79
N GLU A 542 28.59 -11.77 1.37
CA GLU A 542 29.52 -12.61 2.12
C GLU A 542 29.88 -12.01 3.50
N GLY A 543 29.64 -12.80 4.56
CA GLY A 543 30.01 -12.45 5.93
C GLY A 543 29.04 -11.52 6.67
N LEU A 544 27.86 -11.21 6.10
CA LEU A 544 26.81 -10.46 6.79
C LEU A 544 26.21 -11.27 7.96
N PRO A 545 25.81 -10.63 9.06
CA PRO A 545 25.15 -11.31 10.17
C PRO A 545 23.75 -11.80 9.78
N ASP A 546 23.31 -12.92 10.37
CA ASP A 546 21.96 -13.48 10.16
C ASP A 546 20.85 -12.52 10.63
N ASN A 547 21.15 -11.69 11.64
CA ASN A 547 20.26 -10.67 12.16
C ASN A 547 20.65 -9.28 11.61
N PRO A 548 19.84 -8.66 10.73
CA PRO A 548 20.12 -7.32 10.19
C PRO A 548 20.25 -6.23 11.26
N ALA A 549 19.66 -6.42 12.45
CA ALA A 549 19.78 -5.47 13.56
C ALA A 549 21.20 -5.44 14.15
N GLU A 550 21.98 -6.51 13.97
CA GLU A 550 23.38 -6.62 14.42
C GLU A 550 24.37 -6.10 13.35
N ALA A 551 23.90 -5.84 12.12
CA ALA A 551 24.73 -5.36 11.05
C ALA A 551 25.26 -3.94 11.31
N THR A 552 26.55 -3.74 11.03
CA THR A 552 27.18 -2.42 10.95
C THR A 552 26.62 -1.60 9.78
N ASP A 553 26.87 -0.29 9.77
CA ASP A 553 26.45 0.58 8.65
C ASP A 553 27.00 0.13 7.30
N ASP A 554 28.24 -0.39 7.28
CA ASP A 554 28.90 -0.87 6.07
C ASP A 554 28.28 -2.19 5.58
N GLU A 555 27.94 -3.10 6.49
CA GLU A 555 27.23 -4.34 6.18
C GLU A 555 25.82 -4.07 5.66
N ARG A 556 25.08 -3.14 6.28
CA ARG A 556 23.78 -2.67 5.78
C ARG A 556 23.89 -2.06 4.39
N ALA A 557 24.91 -1.23 4.16
CA ALA A 557 25.16 -0.62 2.86
C ALA A 557 25.47 -1.66 1.76
N ARG A 558 26.27 -2.68 2.07
CA ARG A 558 26.56 -3.81 1.17
C ARG A 558 25.30 -4.60 0.84
N ALA A 559 24.50 -4.94 1.86
CA ALA A 559 23.23 -5.66 1.68
C ALA A 559 22.26 -4.87 0.80
N LEU A 560 22.14 -3.56 1.03
CA LEU A 560 21.25 -2.70 0.25
C LEU A 560 21.73 -2.49 -1.20
N LEU A 561 23.04 -2.39 -1.42
CA LEU A 561 23.60 -2.35 -2.76
C LEU A 561 23.36 -3.66 -3.52
N ALA A 562 23.52 -4.81 -2.85
CA ALA A 562 23.18 -6.12 -3.41
C ALA A 562 21.69 -6.20 -3.77
N ALA A 563 20.81 -5.70 -2.89
CA ALA A 563 19.37 -5.63 -3.12
C ALA A 563 18.97 -4.69 -4.27
N ALA A 564 19.79 -3.67 -4.56
CA ALA A 564 19.56 -2.79 -5.71
C ALA A 564 19.96 -3.45 -7.06
N VAL A 565 20.85 -4.45 -7.06
CA VAL A 565 21.21 -5.19 -8.27
C VAL A 565 20.01 -6.00 -8.77
N GLY A 566 19.58 -5.74 -10.00
CA GLY A 566 18.38 -6.35 -10.59
C GLY A 566 17.05 -5.70 -10.17
N TYR A 567 17.10 -4.57 -9.45
CA TYR A 567 15.92 -3.84 -8.99
C TYR A 567 14.95 -3.49 -10.13
N HIS A 568 15.43 -2.87 -11.22
CA HIS A 568 14.52 -2.39 -12.25
C HIS A 568 13.86 -3.54 -13.02
N ARG A 569 14.54 -4.69 -13.12
CA ARG A 569 13.93 -5.93 -13.62
C ARG A 569 12.76 -6.35 -12.73
N ARG A 570 12.99 -6.53 -11.42
CA ARG A 570 11.95 -6.90 -10.45
C ARG A 570 10.76 -5.93 -10.48
N GLU A 571 11.04 -4.64 -10.63
CA GLU A 571 10.02 -3.59 -10.73
C GLU A 571 9.13 -3.72 -11.98
N THR A 572 9.67 -4.23 -13.09
CA THR A 572 8.90 -4.42 -14.34
C THR A 572 8.19 -5.77 -14.47
N ASN A 573 8.60 -6.79 -13.69
CA ASN A 573 8.05 -8.14 -13.77
C ASN A 573 6.53 -8.21 -13.50
N PRO A 574 5.97 -7.56 -12.46
CA PRO A 574 4.53 -7.58 -12.19
C PRO A 574 3.71 -7.08 -13.38
N ALA A 575 4.14 -5.99 -14.02
CA ALA A 575 3.45 -5.44 -15.18
C ALA A 575 3.45 -6.41 -16.37
N TRP A 576 4.52 -7.18 -16.55
CA TRP A 576 4.58 -8.24 -17.56
C TRP A 576 3.67 -9.42 -17.21
N TRP A 577 3.68 -9.88 -15.96
CA TRP A 577 2.78 -10.95 -15.51
C TRP A 577 1.31 -10.54 -15.69
N ASP A 578 0.96 -9.30 -15.32
CA ASP A 578 -0.38 -8.75 -15.49
C ASP A 578 -0.79 -8.64 -16.96
N PHE A 579 0.14 -8.23 -17.82
CA PHE A 579 -0.07 -8.18 -19.26
C PHE A 579 -0.43 -9.55 -19.82
N PHE A 580 0.33 -10.60 -19.49
CA PHE A 580 0.05 -11.96 -19.96
C PHE A 580 -1.21 -12.56 -19.30
N ARG A 581 -1.45 -12.31 -18.01
CA ARG A 581 -2.69 -12.69 -17.32
C ARG A 581 -3.91 -12.11 -18.02
N ARG A 582 -3.92 -10.81 -18.31
CA ARG A 582 -5.04 -10.11 -18.97
C ARG A 582 -5.28 -10.61 -20.39
N MET A 583 -4.21 -10.92 -21.12
CA MET A 583 -4.29 -11.51 -22.46
C MET A 583 -5.02 -12.86 -22.48
N ALA A 584 -4.90 -13.64 -21.39
CA ALA A 584 -5.55 -14.94 -21.23
C ALA A 584 -6.83 -14.91 -20.37
N ALA A 585 -7.20 -13.76 -19.79
CA ALA A 585 -8.30 -13.66 -18.84
C ALA A 585 -9.68 -13.71 -19.52
N PRO A 586 -10.69 -14.36 -18.90
CA PRO A 586 -12.06 -14.33 -19.40
C PRO A 586 -12.70 -12.94 -19.23
N LEU A 587 -13.68 -12.62 -20.08
CA LEU A 587 -14.33 -11.31 -20.11
C LEU A 587 -14.86 -10.80 -18.76
N PRO A 588 -15.54 -11.60 -17.90
CA PRO A 588 -16.01 -11.11 -16.60
C PRO A 588 -14.89 -10.68 -15.64
N GLU A 589 -13.72 -11.28 -15.73
CA GLU A 589 -12.54 -10.85 -14.95
C GLU A 589 -11.98 -9.55 -15.50
N LEU A 590 -11.92 -9.39 -16.82
CA LEU A 590 -11.51 -8.13 -17.48
C LEU A 590 -12.49 -6.98 -17.20
N GLU A 591 -13.79 -7.27 -17.10
CA GLU A 591 -14.83 -6.30 -16.73
C GLU A 591 -14.69 -5.85 -15.26
N ALA A 592 -14.13 -6.70 -14.40
CA ALA A 592 -13.80 -6.38 -13.02
C ALA A 592 -12.45 -5.66 -12.87
N ASP A 593 -11.53 -5.80 -13.82
CA ASP A 593 -10.21 -5.17 -13.81
C ASP A 593 -10.31 -3.69 -14.24
N SER A 594 -10.09 -2.78 -13.29
CA SER A 594 -10.16 -1.33 -13.53
C SER A 594 -9.09 -0.79 -14.48
N ALA A 595 -8.06 -1.59 -14.81
CA ALA A 595 -7.04 -1.22 -15.80
C ALA A 595 -7.44 -1.57 -17.24
N CYS A 596 -8.56 -2.26 -17.43
CA CYS A 596 -9.09 -2.66 -18.72
C CYS A 596 -10.38 -1.90 -19.04
N ALA A 597 -10.78 -1.90 -20.31
CA ALA A 597 -12.10 -1.44 -20.72
C ALA A 597 -12.78 -2.51 -21.56
N VAL A 598 -13.91 -3.02 -21.07
CA VAL A 598 -14.79 -3.91 -21.83
C VAL A 598 -15.89 -3.05 -22.48
N PRO A 599 -15.95 -2.96 -23.82
CA PRO A 599 -16.94 -2.16 -24.52
C PRO A 599 -18.37 -2.67 -24.28
N VAL A 600 -19.30 -1.73 -24.08
CA VAL A 600 -20.74 -1.94 -24.25
C VAL A 600 -21.11 -1.94 -25.74
N SER A 601 -20.44 -1.08 -26.54
CA SER A 601 -20.56 -1.08 -28.00
C SER A 601 -19.26 -0.59 -28.66
N VAL A 602 -19.05 -0.97 -29.92
CA VAL A 602 -17.87 -0.63 -30.71
C VAL A 602 -18.26 -0.19 -32.11
N ARG A 603 -17.54 0.80 -32.65
CA ARG A 603 -17.58 1.23 -34.06
C ARG A 603 -16.15 1.29 -34.58
N ALA A 604 -15.89 0.66 -35.71
CA ALA A 604 -14.59 0.74 -36.39
C ALA A 604 -14.80 1.34 -37.79
N ASP A 605 -13.92 2.25 -38.18
CA ASP A 605 -13.88 2.83 -39.53
C ASP A 605 -13.05 1.94 -40.48
N ASP A 606 -13.07 2.27 -41.77
CA ASP A 606 -12.34 1.51 -42.80
C ASP A 606 -10.81 1.63 -42.66
N TRP A 607 -10.09 0.58 -43.09
CA TRP A 607 -8.63 0.57 -43.10
C TRP A 607 -8.05 1.51 -44.15
N VAL A 608 -7.11 2.35 -43.71
CA VAL A 608 -6.24 3.16 -44.57
C VAL A 608 -4.95 2.39 -44.80
N LEU A 609 -4.75 1.90 -46.03
CA LEU A 609 -3.52 1.19 -46.42
C LEU A 609 -2.30 2.14 -46.48
N PRO A 610 -1.09 1.61 -46.19
CA PRO A 610 0.10 2.45 -46.14
C PRO A 610 0.42 3.12 -47.48
N SER A 611 0.85 4.38 -47.43
CA SER A 611 1.41 5.12 -48.58
C SER A 611 2.70 5.87 -48.19
N GLY A 612 3.65 5.98 -49.11
CA GLY A 612 4.92 6.69 -48.89
C GLY A 612 5.85 6.01 -47.87
N ARG A 613 6.27 6.72 -46.82
CA ARG A 613 7.19 6.21 -45.76
C ARG A 613 6.48 5.38 -44.68
N VAL A 614 5.14 5.30 -44.70
CA VAL A 614 4.34 4.55 -43.74
C VAL A 614 4.35 3.07 -44.12
N ARG A 615 4.59 2.17 -43.15
CA ARG A 615 4.74 0.72 -43.38
C ARG A 615 3.57 -0.15 -42.88
N ARG A 616 2.63 0.41 -42.12
CA ARG A 616 1.51 -0.31 -41.50
C ARG A 616 0.17 0.29 -41.96
N ALA A 617 -0.84 -0.56 -42.13
CA ALA A 617 -2.23 -0.11 -42.31
C ALA A 617 -2.77 0.43 -40.99
N LYS A 618 -3.69 1.39 -41.04
CA LYS A 618 -4.27 2.04 -39.85
C LYS A 618 -5.78 2.19 -39.98
N ARG A 619 -6.52 2.10 -38.87
CA ARG A 619 -7.93 2.53 -38.79
C ARG A 619 -8.24 3.15 -37.44
N GLU A 620 -9.32 3.91 -37.38
CA GLU A 620 -9.86 4.45 -36.13
C GLU A 620 -10.96 3.54 -35.58
N VAL A 621 -10.96 3.33 -34.26
CA VAL A 621 -11.91 2.50 -33.54
C VAL A 621 -12.44 3.29 -32.35
N ARG A 622 -13.75 3.40 -32.25
CA ARG A 622 -14.45 4.05 -31.14
C ARG A 622 -15.14 3.01 -30.26
N VAL A 623 -14.86 3.07 -28.96
CA VAL A 623 -15.31 2.11 -27.95
C VAL A 623 -16.11 2.87 -26.89
N TRP A 624 -17.35 2.44 -26.62
CA TRP A 624 -18.18 2.98 -25.54
C TRP A 624 -18.19 2.04 -24.34
N CYS A 625 -18.08 2.58 -23.14
CA CYS A 625 -17.99 1.85 -21.87
C CYS A 625 -19.19 2.16 -20.95
N ASP A 626 -19.40 1.32 -19.94
CA ASP A 626 -20.40 1.57 -18.90
C ASP A 626 -20.03 2.85 -18.12
N PRO A 627 -20.93 3.86 -18.04
CA PRO A 627 -20.67 5.08 -17.28
C PRO A 627 -20.43 4.87 -15.78
N GLU A 628 -20.89 3.76 -15.19
CA GLU A 628 -20.58 3.37 -13.80
C GLU A 628 -19.21 2.66 -13.69
N ARG A 629 -18.64 2.18 -14.81
CA ARG A 629 -17.30 1.58 -14.93
C ARG A 629 -16.51 2.19 -16.09
N PRO A 630 -16.16 3.48 -15.97
CA PRO A 630 -15.45 4.20 -17.01
C PRO A 630 -14.03 3.65 -17.22
N HIS A 631 -13.55 3.72 -18.47
CA HIS A 631 -12.21 3.26 -18.84
C HIS A 631 -11.09 4.07 -18.14
N PRO A 632 -9.86 3.50 -18.05
CA PRO A 632 -8.72 4.15 -17.40
C PRO A 632 -7.81 4.96 -18.35
N PHE A 633 -8.00 4.86 -19.67
CA PHE A 633 -7.04 5.36 -20.66
C PHE A 633 -7.11 6.87 -20.93
N ALA A 634 -5.97 7.47 -21.29
CA ALA A 634 -5.78 8.88 -21.64
C ALA A 634 -5.13 9.05 -23.04
N PRO A 635 -5.26 10.24 -23.69
CA PRO A 635 -4.66 10.49 -25.00
C PRO A 635 -3.14 10.28 -25.04
N GLY A 636 -2.69 9.53 -26.04
CA GLY A 636 -1.29 9.14 -26.24
C GLY A 636 -0.89 7.79 -25.61
N ASP A 637 -1.75 7.19 -24.78
CA ASP A 637 -1.49 5.87 -24.20
C ASP A 637 -1.36 4.81 -25.29
N GLN A 638 -0.37 3.93 -25.12
CA GLN A 638 -0.24 2.71 -25.91
C GLN A 638 -1.10 1.63 -25.28
N VAL A 639 -1.99 1.01 -26.06
CA VAL A 639 -2.95 0.00 -25.59
C VAL A 639 -2.88 -1.28 -26.44
N ARG A 640 -3.56 -2.32 -25.95
CA ARG A 640 -3.74 -3.60 -26.64
C ARG A 640 -5.21 -3.87 -26.87
N LEU A 641 -5.59 -4.09 -28.12
CA LEU A 641 -6.96 -4.48 -28.49
C LEU A 641 -7.06 -5.99 -28.54
N LEU A 642 -7.94 -6.57 -27.74
CA LEU A 642 -8.20 -8.00 -27.68
C LEU A 642 -9.37 -8.36 -28.60
N TYR A 643 -9.25 -9.45 -29.36
CA TYR A 643 -10.26 -9.91 -30.33
C TYR A 643 -10.82 -11.29 -29.97
N LYS A 644 -12.05 -11.59 -30.41
CA LYS A 644 -12.66 -12.92 -30.22
C LYS A 644 -11.99 -13.94 -31.15
N GLY A 645 -11.61 -15.12 -30.64
CA GLY A 645 -10.97 -16.16 -31.45
C GLY A 645 -9.92 -16.97 -30.68
N THR A 646 -8.90 -17.46 -31.37
CA THR A 646 -7.75 -18.16 -30.79
C THR A 646 -7.18 -17.39 -29.59
N PRO A 647 -6.68 -18.10 -28.56
CA PRO A 647 -6.07 -17.46 -27.40
C PRO A 647 -5.02 -16.43 -27.81
N ASN A 648 -5.04 -15.25 -27.17
CA ASN A 648 -4.06 -14.17 -27.35
C ASN A 648 -4.11 -13.37 -28.67
N ARG A 649 -5.15 -13.49 -29.52
CA ARG A 649 -5.26 -12.62 -30.70
C ARG A 649 -5.46 -11.15 -30.31
N SER A 650 -4.48 -10.30 -30.65
CA SER A 650 -4.50 -8.90 -30.26
C SER A 650 -3.75 -7.95 -31.21
N ARG A 651 -4.01 -6.64 -31.12
CA ARG A 651 -3.37 -5.60 -31.95
C ARG A 651 -2.89 -4.38 -31.14
N ASP A 652 -1.87 -3.70 -31.67
CA ASP A 652 -1.39 -2.41 -31.17
C ASP A 652 -2.34 -1.27 -31.54
N ALA A 653 -2.68 -0.45 -30.55
CA ALA A 653 -3.38 0.81 -30.77
C ALA A 653 -2.87 1.93 -29.87
N VAL A 654 -3.17 3.16 -30.27
CA VAL A 654 -2.86 4.39 -29.52
C VAL A 654 -4.16 5.14 -29.26
N VAL A 655 -4.33 5.67 -28.04
CA VAL A 655 -5.48 6.51 -27.71
C VAL A 655 -5.32 7.88 -28.36
N LEU A 656 -6.29 8.30 -29.16
CA LEU A 656 -6.33 9.61 -29.79
C LEU A 656 -7.09 10.64 -28.96
N ALA A 657 -8.24 10.24 -28.43
CA ALA A 657 -9.14 11.07 -27.65
C ALA A 657 -10.01 10.19 -26.73
N GLU A 658 -10.61 10.82 -25.74
CA GLU A 658 -11.30 10.18 -24.64
C GLU A 658 -12.45 11.05 -24.12
N SER A 659 -13.45 10.42 -23.51
CA SER A 659 -14.50 11.08 -22.74
C SER A 659 -14.80 10.29 -21.45
N ALA A 660 -15.87 10.62 -20.74
CA ALA A 660 -16.31 9.79 -19.61
C ALA A 660 -16.94 8.45 -20.05
N GLU A 661 -17.40 8.36 -21.30
CA GLU A 661 -18.23 7.25 -21.80
C GLU A 661 -17.58 6.51 -22.97
N ASP A 662 -16.57 7.10 -23.62
CA ASP A 662 -15.96 6.50 -24.81
C ASP A 662 -14.47 6.84 -25.02
N VAL A 663 -13.79 5.97 -25.76
CA VAL A 663 -12.40 6.14 -26.20
C VAL A 663 -12.31 6.04 -27.71
N VAL A 664 -11.54 6.94 -28.32
CA VAL A 664 -11.16 6.89 -29.73
C VAL A 664 -9.72 6.40 -29.84
N LEU A 665 -9.53 5.32 -30.58
CA LEU A 665 -8.29 4.55 -30.70
C LEU A 665 -7.85 4.53 -32.16
N GLN A 666 -6.54 4.63 -32.42
CA GLN A 666 -5.96 4.33 -33.72
C GLN A 666 -5.20 3.01 -33.63
N GLU A 667 -5.70 1.97 -34.29
CA GLU A 667 -4.99 0.70 -34.38
C GLU A 667 -4.16 0.57 -35.65
N SER A 668 -3.14 -0.29 -35.60
CA SER A 668 -2.28 -0.54 -36.76
C SER A 668 -1.87 -2.01 -36.91
N THR A 669 -1.89 -2.51 -38.14
CA THR A 669 -1.55 -3.91 -38.46
C THR A 669 -0.73 -4.00 -39.75
N ALA A 670 -0.14 -5.17 -40.04
CA ALA A 670 0.51 -5.39 -41.31
C ALA A 670 -0.52 -5.36 -42.47
N PRO A 671 -0.17 -4.90 -43.68
CA PRO A 671 -1.14 -4.71 -44.77
C PRO A 671 -1.89 -5.98 -45.20
N ASP A 672 -1.30 -7.14 -44.97
CA ASP A 672 -1.83 -8.48 -45.24
C ASP A 672 -2.70 -9.06 -44.11
N GLU A 673 -2.75 -8.38 -42.96
CA GLU A 673 -3.49 -8.80 -41.76
C GLU A 673 -4.74 -7.94 -41.50
N VAL A 674 -5.21 -7.17 -42.49
CA VAL A 674 -6.40 -6.31 -42.34
C VAL A 674 -7.70 -7.14 -42.36
N ASP A 675 -8.63 -6.83 -41.44
CA ASP A 675 -9.94 -7.49 -41.35
C ASP A 675 -11.06 -6.54 -40.86
N GLY A 676 -12.31 -7.02 -40.88
CA GLY A 676 -13.48 -6.26 -40.42
C GLY A 676 -13.88 -6.52 -38.97
N GLU A 677 -13.06 -7.20 -38.18
CA GLU A 677 -13.44 -7.61 -36.82
C GLU A 677 -13.43 -6.44 -35.83
N GLN A 678 -14.16 -6.60 -34.72
CA GLN A 678 -14.25 -5.61 -33.65
C GLN A 678 -13.59 -6.14 -32.37
N PRO A 679 -12.86 -5.28 -31.62
CA PRO A 679 -12.29 -5.68 -30.34
C PRO A 679 -13.35 -5.94 -29.28
N ILE A 680 -13.07 -6.91 -28.41
CA ILE A 680 -13.90 -7.29 -27.26
C ILE A 680 -13.41 -6.69 -25.93
N ALA A 681 -12.18 -6.17 -25.90
CA ALA A 681 -11.62 -5.46 -24.75
C ALA A 681 -10.44 -4.57 -25.17
N VAL A 682 -10.20 -3.51 -24.41
CA VAL A 682 -9.01 -2.65 -24.48
C VAL A 682 -8.18 -2.90 -23.21
N LEU A 683 -6.94 -3.34 -23.37
CA LEU A 683 -6.00 -3.64 -22.29
C LEU A 683 -4.83 -2.63 -22.30
N PRO A 684 -4.09 -2.47 -21.19
CA PRO A 684 -2.85 -1.70 -21.19
C PRO A 684 -1.84 -2.21 -22.22
N GLY A 685 -1.01 -1.31 -22.76
CA GLY A 685 0.09 -1.67 -23.67
C GLY A 685 1.21 -2.46 -22.98
N SER A 686 2.16 -2.96 -23.77
CA SER A 686 3.29 -3.73 -23.24
C SER A 686 4.22 -2.86 -22.38
N PRO A 687 4.73 -3.39 -21.25
CA PRO A 687 5.68 -2.65 -20.39
C PRO A 687 7.00 -2.31 -21.10
N VAL A 688 7.66 -1.22 -20.66
CA VAL A 688 8.96 -0.76 -21.19
C VAL A 688 10.12 -1.52 -20.52
N ARG A 689 11.16 -1.90 -21.29
CA ARG A 689 12.35 -2.60 -20.77
C ARG A 689 13.38 -1.65 -20.11
N PRO A 690 13.90 -1.94 -18.89
CA PRO A 690 14.70 -1.01 -18.05
C PRO A 690 16.20 -0.86 -18.37
N THR A 691 16.72 -1.47 -19.45
CA THR A 691 18.15 -1.86 -19.61
C THR A 691 19.24 -0.85 -19.17
N PRO A 692 19.22 0.46 -19.50
CA PRO A 692 20.30 1.37 -19.13
C PRO A 692 20.47 1.56 -17.62
N LYS A 693 19.41 1.38 -16.83
CA LYS A 693 19.45 1.62 -15.38
C LYS A 693 20.02 0.43 -14.62
N ASP A 694 19.62 -0.78 -15.01
CA ASP A 694 20.16 -2.03 -14.44
C ASP A 694 21.68 -2.13 -14.65
N GLU A 695 22.17 -1.77 -15.84
CA GLU A 695 23.61 -1.77 -16.13
C GLU A 695 24.40 -0.78 -15.26
N ALA A 696 23.86 0.41 -15.01
CA ALA A 696 24.53 1.41 -14.19
C ALA A 696 24.65 0.98 -12.71
N VAL A 697 23.62 0.35 -12.14
CA VAL A 697 23.68 -0.19 -10.77
C VAL A 697 24.65 -1.36 -10.69
N TYR A 698 24.64 -2.24 -11.69
CA TYR A 698 25.60 -3.35 -11.78
C TYR A 698 27.05 -2.83 -11.79
N ASP A 699 27.35 -1.83 -12.62
CA ASP A 699 28.72 -1.28 -12.73
C ASP A 699 29.18 -0.63 -11.41
N LEU A 700 28.27 0.05 -10.69
CA LEU A 700 28.57 0.58 -9.35
C LEU A 700 28.88 -0.55 -8.37
N ALA A 701 28.05 -1.60 -8.36
CA ALA A 701 28.23 -2.74 -7.47
C ALA A 701 29.52 -3.51 -7.78
N ALA A 702 29.87 -3.71 -9.05
CA ALA A 702 31.14 -4.31 -9.47
C ALA A 702 32.35 -3.47 -8.99
N ALA A 703 32.30 -2.15 -9.15
CA ALA A 703 33.36 -1.26 -8.68
C ALA A 703 33.55 -1.29 -7.15
N VAL A 704 32.47 -1.53 -6.39
CA VAL A 704 32.55 -1.72 -4.93
C VAL A 704 33.18 -3.08 -4.60
N VAL A 705 32.76 -4.15 -5.28
CA VAL A 705 33.30 -5.50 -5.08
C VAL A 705 34.81 -5.56 -5.31
N ASP A 706 35.32 -4.85 -6.31
CA ASP A 706 36.75 -4.80 -6.65
C ASP A 706 37.64 -4.24 -5.52
N VAL A 707 37.08 -3.51 -4.55
CA VAL A 707 37.83 -2.84 -3.47
C VAL A 707 37.42 -3.31 -2.06
N LEU A 708 36.53 -4.29 -1.94
CA LEU A 708 36.14 -4.86 -0.64
C LEU A 708 37.37 -5.35 0.14
N PRO A 709 37.38 -5.23 1.48
CA PRO A 709 36.23 -4.95 2.36
C PRO A 709 35.92 -3.45 2.59
N GLU A 710 36.74 -2.53 2.12
CA GLU A 710 36.54 -1.09 2.33
C GLU A 710 35.58 -0.49 1.28
N LEU A 711 34.55 0.22 1.72
CA LEU A 711 33.60 0.88 0.81
C LEU A 711 34.22 2.15 0.19
N PRO A 712 34.18 2.31 -1.16
CA PRO A 712 34.84 3.43 -1.82
C PRO A 712 34.11 4.77 -1.56
N PRO A 713 34.84 5.89 -1.56
CA PRO A 713 34.24 7.21 -1.48
C PRO A 713 33.47 7.53 -2.76
N HIS A 714 32.15 7.38 -2.71
CA HIS A 714 31.27 7.60 -3.86
C HIS A 714 29.90 8.11 -3.38
N PRO A 715 29.27 9.08 -4.06
CA PRO A 715 28.00 9.66 -3.60
C PRO A 715 26.87 8.64 -3.45
N GLY A 716 26.81 7.64 -4.34
CA GLY A 716 25.85 6.53 -4.23
C GLY A 716 26.13 5.59 -3.06
N VAL A 717 27.40 5.38 -2.71
CA VAL A 717 27.81 4.51 -1.58
C VAL A 717 27.55 5.23 -0.25
N ASP A 718 27.87 6.52 -0.17
CA ASP A 718 27.54 7.36 0.99
C ASP A 718 26.02 7.38 1.26
N LEU A 719 25.21 7.39 0.18
CA LEU A 719 23.75 7.39 0.26
C LEU A 719 23.21 6.09 0.88
N VAL A 720 23.62 4.91 0.40
CA VAL A 720 23.18 3.63 1.00
C VAL A 720 23.64 3.50 2.45
N ARG A 721 24.83 4.02 2.77
CA ARG A 721 25.40 4.03 4.13
C ARG A 721 24.81 5.10 5.05
N ARG A 722 23.94 6.00 4.54
CA ARG A 722 23.40 7.17 5.28
C ARG A 722 24.49 8.01 5.95
N THR A 723 25.64 8.15 5.30
CA THR A 723 26.77 8.91 5.85
C THR A 723 26.49 10.42 5.77
N PRO A 724 26.80 11.22 6.81
CA PRO A 724 26.77 12.68 6.71
C PRO A 724 27.57 13.19 5.50
N PRO A 725 27.14 14.26 4.82
CA PRO A 725 27.80 14.75 3.61
C PRO A 725 29.29 15.03 3.85
N ARG A 726 30.18 14.44 3.04
CA ARG A 726 31.62 14.73 3.12
C ARG A 726 31.93 16.10 2.51
N LEU A 727 32.37 17.01 3.37
CA LEU A 727 32.77 18.36 2.98
C LEU A 727 34.26 18.58 3.24
N ARG A 728 34.92 19.29 2.33
CA ARG A 728 36.30 19.79 2.51
C ARG A 728 36.45 20.68 3.76
N THR A 729 35.35 21.24 4.26
CA THR A 729 35.30 22.13 5.43
C THR A 729 34.92 21.43 6.74
N GLY A 730 34.60 20.12 6.71
CA GLY A 730 34.12 19.38 7.88
C GLY A 730 32.60 19.38 8.01
N ALA A 731 32.05 20.24 8.87
CA ALA A 731 30.61 20.25 9.20
C ALA A 731 29.76 21.07 8.21
N LEU A 732 28.45 20.76 8.16
CA LEU A 732 27.46 21.51 7.37
C LEU A 732 27.39 22.98 7.84
N PRO A 733 27.50 23.96 6.93
CA PRO A 733 27.30 25.37 7.23
C PRO A 733 25.93 25.66 7.85
N ARG A 734 25.89 26.55 8.86
CA ARG A 734 24.68 26.99 9.58
C ARG A 734 24.78 28.49 9.88
N SER A 735 24.57 29.33 8.88
CA SER A 735 24.60 30.80 9.01
C SER A 735 23.22 31.41 9.34
N GLY A 736 22.15 30.62 9.17
CA GLY A 736 20.76 31.08 9.31
C GLY A 736 20.11 31.46 7.98
N ASP A 737 20.89 31.59 6.90
CA ASP A 737 20.38 31.62 5.53
C ASP A 737 20.58 30.24 4.89
N VAL A 738 19.52 29.42 4.90
CA VAL A 738 19.57 28.04 4.40
C VAL A 738 19.98 27.98 2.93
N ILE A 739 19.66 28.99 2.10
CA ILE A 739 20.05 29.00 0.69
C ILE A 739 21.56 29.20 0.57
N ALA A 740 22.11 30.17 1.31
CA ALA A 740 23.55 30.40 1.34
C ALA A 740 24.31 29.20 1.92
N ASP A 741 23.76 28.57 2.96
CA ASP A 741 24.33 27.39 3.60
C ASP A 741 24.38 26.20 2.64
N VAL A 742 23.29 25.94 1.89
CA VAL A 742 23.25 24.90 0.86
C VAL A 742 24.27 25.18 -0.25
N ILE A 743 24.37 26.41 -0.74
CA ILE A 743 25.35 26.77 -1.78
C ILE A 743 26.78 26.51 -1.28
N ALA A 744 27.11 26.97 -0.06
CA ALA A 744 28.42 26.76 0.54
C ALA A 744 28.72 25.27 0.77
N ALA A 745 27.74 24.47 1.20
CA ALA A 745 27.87 23.04 1.35
C ALA A 745 28.17 22.34 0.01
N VAL A 746 27.43 22.66 -1.06
CA VAL A 746 27.65 22.06 -2.39
C VAL A 746 29.00 22.45 -2.99
N ASP A 747 29.48 23.67 -2.73
CA ASP A 747 30.83 24.08 -3.14
C ASP A 747 31.93 23.27 -2.45
N ALA A 748 31.74 22.95 -1.17
CA ALA A 748 32.66 22.19 -0.34
C ALA A 748 32.54 20.66 -0.50
N LEU A 749 31.48 20.17 -1.13
CA LEU A 749 31.16 18.74 -1.28
C LEU A 749 32.24 17.98 -2.07
N GLU A 750 32.63 16.81 -1.56
CA GLU A 750 33.71 15.99 -2.11
C GLU A 750 33.28 14.53 -2.27
N GLY A 751 32.83 14.17 -3.47
CA GLY A 751 32.49 12.77 -3.79
C GLY A 751 31.32 12.24 -2.96
N SER A 752 30.32 13.09 -2.68
CA SER A 752 29.31 12.80 -1.66
C SER A 752 27.92 13.33 -2.03
N THR A 753 26.95 13.08 -1.16
CA THR A 753 25.53 13.39 -1.35
C THR A 753 25.08 14.42 -0.31
N LEU A 754 24.43 15.50 -0.76
CA LEU A 754 23.75 16.47 0.11
C LEU A 754 22.24 16.38 -0.09
N ALA A 755 21.49 16.33 1.00
CA ALA A 755 20.03 16.32 0.95
C ALA A 755 19.41 17.63 1.44
N VAL A 756 18.34 18.04 0.78
CA VAL A 756 17.47 19.14 1.19
C VAL A 756 16.02 18.65 1.13
N GLN A 757 15.41 18.52 2.30
CA GLN A 757 13.98 18.31 2.41
C GLN A 757 13.27 19.64 2.27
N GLY A 758 12.44 19.77 1.24
CA GLY A 758 11.65 20.96 1.00
C GLY A 758 10.16 20.66 0.98
N PRO A 759 9.42 21.03 2.03
CA PRO A 759 7.96 20.93 2.06
C PRO A 759 7.26 21.71 0.92
N PRO A 760 5.94 21.51 0.71
CA PRO A 760 5.14 22.23 -0.27
C PRO A 760 5.26 23.76 -0.11
N GLY A 761 5.61 24.45 -1.20
CA GLY A 761 5.76 25.90 -1.20
C GLY A 761 7.01 26.44 -0.48
N ALA A 762 7.91 25.57 0.01
CA ALA A 762 9.13 26.00 0.70
C ALA A 762 10.23 26.58 -0.21
N GLY A 763 10.02 26.55 -1.54
CA GLY A 763 10.92 27.16 -2.51
C GLY A 763 12.03 26.25 -3.04
N LYS A 764 11.84 24.93 -3.06
CA LYS A 764 12.80 23.96 -3.65
C LYS A 764 13.31 24.38 -5.03
N THR A 765 12.40 24.74 -5.93
CA THR A 765 12.73 25.15 -7.31
C THR A 765 13.47 26.49 -7.36
N TYR A 766 13.18 27.40 -6.43
CA TYR A 766 13.91 28.66 -6.28
C TYR A 766 15.35 28.42 -5.78
N LEU A 767 15.52 27.57 -4.77
CA LEU A 767 16.83 27.11 -4.29
C LEU A 767 17.63 26.45 -5.42
N ALA A 768 17.02 25.50 -6.15
CA ALA A 768 17.66 24.81 -7.27
C ALA A 768 18.14 25.79 -8.35
N GLY A 769 17.31 26.75 -8.75
CA GLY A 769 17.68 27.75 -9.76
C GLY A 769 18.88 28.60 -9.36
N ARG A 770 18.93 29.08 -8.10
CA ARG A 770 20.07 29.87 -7.58
C ARG A 770 21.34 29.04 -7.44
N LEU A 771 21.20 27.80 -6.95
CA LEU A 771 22.31 26.85 -6.87
C LEU A 771 22.91 26.59 -8.26
N ILE A 772 22.08 26.28 -9.25
CA ILE A 772 22.52 26.03 -10.64
C ILE A 772 23.23 27.26 -11.22
N ALA A 773 22.64 28.45 -11.08
CA ALA A 773 23.25 29.69 -11.57
C ALA A 773 24.61 29.97 -10.92
N HIS A 774 24.76 29.68 -9.62
CA HIS A 774 26.02 29.78 -8.89
C HIS A 774 27.08 28.79 -9.42
N LEU A 775 26.71 27.51 -9.54
CA LEU A 775 27.62 26.45 -10.01
C LEU A 775 28.09 26.70 -11.45
N ILE A 776 27.19 27.12 -12.34
CA ILE A 776 27.52 27.43 -13.74
C ILE A 776 28.43 28.66 -13.84
N ARG A 777 28.18 29.70 -13.04
CA ARG A 777 29.10 30.85 -12.94
C ARG A 777 30.50 30.41 -12.50
N GLY A 778 30.59 29.41 -11.62
CA GLY A 778 31.84 28.76 -11.22
C GLY A 778 32.45 27.81 -12.25
N GLY A 779 31.87 27.69 -13.45
CA GLY A 779 32.34 26.82 -14.53
C GLY A 779 32.01 25.34 -14.35
N ARG A 780 31.20 24.97 -13.36
CA ARG A 780 30.84 23.56 -13.08
C ARG A 780 29.75 23.06 -14.02
N SER A 781 29.88 21.80 -14.44
CA SER A 781 28.86 21.09 -15.20
C SER A 781 27.75 20.57 -14.30
N VAL A 782 26.49 20.88 -14.65
CA VAL A 782 25.31 20.52 -13.84
C VAL A 782 24.32 19.67 -14.63
N GLY A 783 23.95 18.53 -14.05
CA GLY A 783 22.83 17.71 -14.51
C GLY A 783 21.59 17.94 -13.63
N VAL A 784 20.40 17.82 -14.22
CA VAL A 784 19.13 17.80 -13.48
C VAL A 784 18.30 16.60 -13.91
N THR A 785 17.91 15.77 -12.93
CA THR A 785 17.02 14.62 -13.11
C THR A 785 15.83 14.68 -12.16
N SER A 786 14.76 13.98 -12.52
CA SER A 786 13.56 13.80 -11.71
C SER A 786 12.74 12.59 -12.22
N THR A 787 11.63 12.29 -11.55
CA THR A 787 10.68 11.22 -11.92
C THR A 787 9.91 11.53 -13.21
N SER A 788 9.75 12.82 -13.57
CA SER A 788 9.01 13.24 -14.76
C SER A 788 9.75 14.29 -15.60
N HIS A 789 9.47 14.30 -16.91
CA HIS A 789 10.01 15.34 -17.80
C HIS A 789 9.58 16.75 -17.38
N LYS A 790 8.34 16.91 -16.87
CA LYS A 790 7.81 18.22 -16.49
C LYS A 790 8.53 18.80 -15.27
N ALA A 791 8.85 17.98 -14.27
CA ALA A 791 9.62 18.41 -13.11
C ALA A 791 11.03 18.89 -13.52
N VAL A 792 11.72 18.14 -14.39
CA VAL A 792 13.01 18.57 -14.96
C VAL A 792 12.89 19.93 -15.65
N GLU A 793 11.89 20.09 -16.53
CA GLU A 793 11.67 21.35 -17.26
C GLU A 793 11.36 22.54 -16.36
N ASN A 794 10.68 22.33 -15.23
CA ASN A 794 10.42 23.38 -14.25
C ASN A 794 11.73 23.86 -13.60
N VAL A 795 12.63 22.94 -13.25
CA VAL A 795 13.95 23.29 -12.70
C VAL A 795 14.82 23.99 -13.75
N LEU A 796 14.83 23.54 -15.01
CA LEU A 796 15.55 24.22 -16.09
C LEU A 796 15.05 25.66 -16.27
N SER A 797 13.73 25.84 -16.26
CA SER A 797 13.10 27.17 -16.39
C SER A 797 13.47 28.09 -15.22
N ALA A 798 13.50 27.55 -14.00
CA ALA A 798 13.90 28.28 -12.81
C ALA A 798 15.38 28.66 -12.82
N ALA A 799 16.26 27.77 -13.28
CA ALA A 799 17.67 28.06 -13.49
C ALA A 799 17.87 29.20 -14.50
N LEU A 800 17.21 29.13 -15.66
CA LEU A 800 17.27 30.19 -16.68
C LEU A 800 16.74 31.54 -16.16
N ALA A 801 15.69 31.53 -15.33
CA ALA A 801 15.16 32.73 -14.69
C ALA A 801 16.16 33.32 -13.68
N ALA A 802 16.73 32.49 -12.80
CA ALA A 802 17.76 32.90 -11.85
C ALA A 802 19.01 33.41 -12.57
N GLY A 803 19.41 32.78 -13.68
CA GLY A 803 20.51 33.24 -14.52
C GLY A 803 20.28 34.64 -15.07
N ARG A 804 19.07 34.94 -15.56
CA ARG A 804 18.70 36.30 -16.01
C ARG A 804 18.76 37.31 -14.87
N GLU A 805 18.22 36.98 -13.70
CA GLU A 805 18.26 37.83 -12.50
C GLU A 805 19.70 38.14 -12.06
N LEU A 806 20.56 37.12 -12.12
CA LEU A 806 21.93 37.16 -11.63
C LEU A 806 22.99 37.53 -12.70
N GLY A 807 22.56 37.82 -13.93
CA GLY A 807 23.45 38.13 -15.06
C GLY A 807 24.37 36.98 -15.48
N VAL A 808 23.95 35.73 -15.30
CA VAL A 808 24.71 34.52 -15.65
C VAL A 808 24.09 33.84 -16.87
N PRO A 809 24.82 33.71 -18.00
CA PRO A 809 24.36 32.90 -19.12
C PRO A 809 24.40 31.42 -18.72
N ILE A 810 23.33 30.68 -19.01
CA ILE A 810 23.20 29.26 -18.66
C ILE A 810 22.96 28.47 -19.95
N PRO A 811 24.01 28.00 -20.63
CA PRO A 811 23.88 27.08 -21.76
C PRO A 811 23.11 25.84 -21.31
N THR A 812 21.98 25.55 -21.96
CA THR A 812 21.04 24.53 -21.49
C THR A 812 20.59 23.63 -22.63
N ALA A 813 20.61 22.31 -22.40
CA ALA A 813 20.05 21.33 -23.34
C ALA A 813 19.23 20.23 -22.65
N LYS A 814 18.22 19.74 -23.35
CA LYS A 814 17.41 18.57 -22.95
C LYS A 814 16.86 17.84 -24.16
N ARG A 815 16.96 16.51 -24.16
CA ARG A 815 16.36 15.67 -25.21
C ARG A 815 14.82 15.78 -25.19
N PRO A 816 14.16 15.95 -26.34
CA PRO A 816 12.69 16.00 -26.40
C PRO A 816 12.09 14.60 -26.15
N LYS A 817 10.89 14.55 -25.55
CA LYS A 817 10.13 13.30 -25.37
C LYS A 817 9.59 12.75 -26.72
N GLY A 818 9.34 13.65 -27.67
CA GLY A 818 8.82 13.33 -29.00
C GLY A 818 9.32 14.34 -30.04
N THR A 819 8.42 14.91 -30.83
CA THR A 819 8.78 15.94 -31.80
C THR A 819 9.36 17.18 -31.08
N PRO A 820 10.54 17.69 -31.50
CA PRO A 820 11.12 18.89 -30.90
C PRO A 820 10.17 20.08 -30.97
N ALA A 821 10.04 20.82 -29.86
CA ALA A 821 9.26 22.06 -29.83
C ALA A 821 9.96 23.13 -30.68
N ARG A 822 9.20 23.87 -31.50
CA ARG A 822 9.76 24.95 -32.35
C ARG A 822 10.30 26.11 -31.53
N GLU A 823 9.62 26.47 -30.45
CA GLU A 823 10.02 27.51 -29.51
C GLU A 823 10.33 26.85 -28.18
N CYS A 824 11.61 26.80 -27.81
CA CYS A 824 12.07 26.20 -26.58
C CYS A 824 13.19 27.04 -25.99
N ALA A 825 13.18 27.22 -24.67
CA ALA A 825 14.18 28.05 -23.98
C ALA A 825 15.56 27.36 -23.88
N TRP A 826 15.66 26.10 -24.30
CA TRP A 826 16.87 25.28 -24.29
C TRP A 826 17.00 24.50 -25.60
N GLU A 827 18.22 24.05 -25.89
CA GLU A 827 18.50 23.24 -27.07
C GLU A 827 17.96 21.81 -26.93
N GLN A 828 17.54 21.21 -28.05
CA GLN A 828 16.87 19.90 -28.09
C GLN A 828 17.63 18.89 -28.95
N PRO A 829 18.77 18.33 -28.48
CA PRO A 829 19.46 17.26 -29.17
C PRO A 829 18.56 16.05 -29.39
N ARG A 830 18.63 15.43 -30.58
CA ARG A 830 17.72 14.34 -30.98
C ARG A 830 18.00 13.00 -30.29
N ASP A 831 19.25 12.76 -29.88
CA ASP A 831 19.73 11.49 -29.34
C ASP A 831 20.86 11.74 -28.31
N ASN A 832 21.24 10.70 -27.54
CA ASN A 832 22.30 10.82 -26.53
C ASN A 832 23.67 11.19 -27.13
N PRO A 833 24.12 10.62 -28.27
CA PRO A 833 25.35 11.07 -28.91
C PRO A 833 25.36 12.56 -29.30
N ALA A 834 24.24 13.10 -29.76
CA ALA A 834 24.11 14.53 -30.05
C ALA A 834 24.19 15.39 -28.79
N LEU A 835 23.62 14.92 -27.68
CA LEU A 835 23.73 15.60 -26.39
C LEU A 835 25.18 15.61 -25.86
N VAL A 836 25.92 14.51 -26.01
CA VAL A 836 27.35 14.45 -25.64
C VAL A 836 28.18 15.41 -26.49
N ARG A 837 27.95 15.46 -27.81
CA ARG A 837 28.63 16.44 -28.69
C ARG A 837 28.33 17.86 -28.24
N TRP A 838 27.06 18.19 -28.01
CA TRP A 838 26.66 19.51 -27.52
C TRP A 838 27.37 19.89 -26.22
N ARG A 839 27.51 18.95 -25.27
CA ARG A 839 28.25 19.18 -24.01
C ARG A 839 29.71 19.53 -24.25
N ASN A 840 30.38 18.77 -25.13
CA ASN A 840 31.79 19.01 -25.46
C ASN A 840 32.00 20.40 -26.08
N ASP A 841 31.01 20.92 -26.82
CA ASP A 841 31.08 22.23 -27.49
C ASP A 841 30.96 23.42 -26.51
N GLN A 842 30.44 23.24 -25.28
CA GLN A 842 30.23 24.35 -24.33
C GLN A 842 31.50 24.78 -23.57
N GLY A 843 32.54 23.93 -23.52
CA GLY A 843 33.79 24.22 -22.81
C GLY A 843 33.69 24.09 -21.27
N ALA A 844 33.04 25.04 -20.59
CA ALA A 844 32.86 25.05 -19.13
C ALA A 844 31.52 25.69 -18.72
N GLY A 845 30.88 25.16 -17.68
CA GLY A 845 29.62 25.69 -17.15
C GLY A 845 28.41 25.47 -18.06
N HIS A 846 27.72 24.33 -17.91
CA HIS A 846 26.52 24.01 -18.70
C HIS A 846 25.49 23.23 -17.89
N LEU A 847 24.23 23.31 -18.34
CA LEU A 847 23.08 22.65 -17.74
C LEU A 847 22.49 21.59 -18.68
N VAL A 848 22.33 20.36 -18.20
CA VAL A 848 21.65 19.29 -18.94
C VAL A 848 20.47 18.75 -18.15
N GLY A 849 19.29 18.73 -18.77
CA GLY A 849 18.10 18.09 -18.21
C GLY A 849 17.80 16.74 -18.84
N GLY A 850 17.43 15.76 -18.03
CA GLY A 850 17.02 14.43 -18.49
C GLY A 850 16.31 13.64 -17.40
N THR A 851 15.68 12.53 -17.74
CA THR A 851 15.20 11.56 -16.73
C THR A 851 16.36 10.64 -16.29
N ALA A 852 16.15 9.78 -15.30
CA ALA A 852 17.16 8.78 -14.87
C ALA A 852 17.77 8.00 -16.04
N TRP A 853 16.97 7.65 -17.05
CA TRP A 853 17.40 7.00 -18.30
C TRP A 853 18.49 7.73 -19.08
N THR A 854 18.49 9.06 -19.05
CA THR A 854 19.50 9.87 -19.74
C THR A 854 20.84 9.77 -19.01
N PHE A 855 20.83 9.84 -17.69
CA PHE A 855 22.04 9.86 -16.86
C PHE A 855 22.59 8.45 -16.58
N ALA A 856 21.75 7.42 -16.59
CA ALA A 856 22.22 6.03 -16.52
C ALA A 856 22.86 5.53 -17.84
N ASN A 857 22.66 6.25 -18.95
CA ASN A 857 23.19 5.84 -20.25
C ASN A 857 24.72 5.94 -20.30
N THR A 858 25.37 4.86 -20.76
CA THR A 858 26.84 4.73 -20.84
C THR A 858 27.54 5.94 -21.47
N ALA A 859 27.01 6.49 -22.56
CA ALA A 859 27.63 7.63 -23.24
C ALA A 859 27.70 8.91 -22.37
N LEU A 860 26.79 9.06 -21.40
CA LEU A 860 26.82 10.20 -20.47
C LEU A 860 27.68 9.90 -19.24
N ARG A 861 27.76 8.63 -18.80
CA ARG A 861 28.56 8.18 -17.66
C ARG A 861 30.06 8.30 -17.89
N GLU A 862 30.53 8.15 -19.14
CA GLU A 862 31.94 8.35 -19.52
C GLU A 862 32.47 9.78 -19.22
N GLN A 863 31.57 10.75 -19.10
CA GLN A 863 31.90 12.13 -18.71
C GLN A 863 30.99 12.60 -17.57
N PRO A 864 31.33 12.25 -16.31
CA PRO A 864 30.52 12.61 -15.14
C PRO A 864 30.35 14.12 -15.00
N PHE A 865 29.17 14.55 -14.54
CA PHE A 865 28.91 15.93 -14.16
C PHE A 865 29.58 16.25 -12.82
N ASP A 866 29.92 17.52 -12.59
CA ASP A 866 30.45 17.95 -11.29
C ASP A 866 29.38 17.86 -10.20
N VAL A 867 28.14 18.18 -10.55
CA VAL A 867 26.96 18.07 -9.68
C VAL A 867 25.76 17.56 -10.47
N LEU A 868 25.06 16.57 -9.94
CA LEU A 868 23.75 16.14 -10.42
C LEU A 868 22.69 16.43 -9.35
N ILE A 869 21.69 17.22 -9.73
CA ILE A 869 20.55 17.55 -8.87
C ILE A 869 19.41 16.58 -9.19
N VAL A 870 18.92 15.89 -8.17
CA VAL A 870 17.75 15.02 -8.23
C VAL A 870 16.57 15.78 -7.61
N ASP A 871 15.66 16.28 -8.44
CA ASP A 871 14.41 16.90 -7.97
C ASP A 871 13.32 15.84 -7.77
N GLU A 872 12.41 16.10 -6.84
CA GLU A 872 11.42 15.14 -6.33
C GLU A 872 12.07 13.85 -5.78
N ALA A 873 13.21 13.99 -5.08
CA ALA A 873 13.96 12.89 -4.49
C ALA A 873 13.18 12.07 -3.43
N GLY A 874 12.06 12.58 -2.93
CA GLY A 874 11.11 11.84 -2.08
C GLY A 874 10.30 10.77 -2.82
N GLN A 875 10.22 10.86 -4.16
CA GLN A 875 9.59 9.89 -5.06
C GLN A 875 10.60 9.17 -5.96
N PHE A 876 11.84 9.65 -6.01
CA PHE A 876 12.89 9.09 -6.84
C PHE A 876 13.45 7.84 -6.18
N ALA A 877 13.30 6.68 -6.81
CA ALA A 877 13.72 5.40 -6.23
C ALA A 877 15.19 5.42 -5.83
N LEU A 878 15.53 4.79 -4.70
CA LEU A 878 16.92 4.66 -4.27
C LEU A 878 17.78 4.01 -5.36
N ALA A 879 17.30 2.94 -5.99
CA ALA A 879 17.98 2.28 -7.10
C ALA A 879 18.20 3.21 -8.32
N ASP A 880 17.25 4.12 -8.62
CA ASP A 880 17.45 5.14 -9.65
C ASP A 880 18.52 6.16 -9.23
N ALA A 881 18.58 6.55 -7.95
CA ALA A 881 19.64 7.43 -7.43
C ALA A 881 21.02 6.78 -7.53
N LEU A 882 21.13 5.48 -7.23
CA LEU A 882 22.36 4.71 -7.42
C LEU A 882 22.76 4.65 -8.89
N ALA A 883 21.81 4.37 -9.79
CA ALA A 883 22.09 4.35 -11.23
C ALA A 883 22.66 5.69 -11.72
N VAL A 884 22.01 6.82 -11.37
CA VAL A 884 22.46 8.14 -11.85
C VAL A 884 23.70 8.67 -11.11
N SER A 885 24.01 8.15 -9.92
CA SER A 885 25.21 8.53 -9.16
C SER A 885 26.50 8.26 -9.94
N THR A 886 26.50 7.22 -10.79
CA THR A 886 27.64 6.89 -11.66
C THR A 886 27.92 7.92 -12.76
N CYS A 887 27.01 8.88 -12.98
CA CYS A 887 27.16 9.97 -13.94
C CYS A 887 27.52 11.30 -13.25
N ALA A 888 27.86 11.30 -11.96
CA ALA A 888 28.11 12.52 -11.21
C ALA A 888 29.20 12.35 -10.15
N ARG A 889 29.97 13.43 -9.92
CA ARG A 889 30.93 13.50 -8.81
C ARG A 889 30.22 13.75 -7.48
N ASN A 890 29.17 14.57 -7.49
CA ASN A 890 28.40 14.92 -6.31
C ASN A 890 26.90 14.87 -6.62
N LEU A 891 26.11 14.48 -5.61
CA LEU A 891 24.65 14.46 -5.71
C LEU A 891 24.01 15.50 -4.78
N VAL A 892 22.95 16.13 -5.28
CA VAL A 892 22.06 16.98 -4.47
C VAL A 892 20.65 16.45 -4.57
N LEU A 893 20.11 15.92 -3.47
CA LEU A 893 18.75 15.40 -3.38
C LEU A 893 17.81 16.53 -2.93
N LEU A 894 16.89 16.94 -3.79
CA LEU A 894 15.84 17.91 -3.48
C LEU A 894 14.49 17.21 -3.54
N GLY A 895 13.73 17.21 -2.46
CA GLY A 895 12.45 16.53 -2.45
C GLY A 895 11.78 16.56 -1.09
N ASP A 896 10.79 15.71 -0.91
CA ASP A 896 10.08 15.58 0.36
C ASP A 896 9.42 14.20 0.47
N PRO A 897 9.89 13.30 1.36
CA PRO A 897 9.29 11.98 1.51
C PRO A 897 7.90 12.04 2.16
N GLN A 898 7.54 13.17 2.78
CA GLN A 898 6.22 13.37 3.40
C GLN A 898 5.13 13.75 2.38
N GLN A 899 5.50 13.97 1.11
CA GLN A 899 4.55 14.03 -0.02
C GLN A 899 4.35 12.63 -0.61
N LEU A 900 3.75 12.50 -1.81
CA LEU A 900 3.42 11.18 -2.36
C LEU A 900 4.64 10.25 -2.32
N PRO A 901 4.49 9.02 -1.80
CA PRO A 901 5.59 8.07 -1.76
C PRO A 901 5.99 7.62 -3.16
N GLN A 902 7.15 6.99 -3.26
CA GLN A 902 7.52 6.26 -4.47
C GLN A 902 6.44 5.20 -4.78
N VAL A 903 6.03 5.12 -6.04
CA VAL A 903 5.23 3.99 -6.52
C VAL A 903 6.17 2.80 -6.72
N VAL A 904 5.99 1.77 -5.90
CA VAL A 904 6.68 0.48 -6.01
C VAL A 904 5.67 -0.53 -6.56
N GLN A 905 6.04 -1.25 -7.61
CA GLN A 905 5.21 -2.29 -8.22
C GLN A 905 5.77 -3.68 -7.95
N GLY A 906 7.10 -3.82 -7.91
CA GLY A 906 7.79 -5.08 -7.63
C GLY A 906 7.99 -5.33 -6.15
N THR A 907 8.20 -6.60 -5.79
CA THR A 907 8.77 -6.96 -4.49
C THR A 907 10.27 -6.77 -4.55
N HIS A 908 10.85 -6.18 -3.51
CA HIS A 908 12.30 -5.99 -3.38
C HIS A 908 12.76 -6.42 -1.98
N PRO A 909 14.05 -6.76 -1.79
CA PRO A 909 14.60 -6.94 -0.47
C PRO A 909 14.50 -5.65 0.36
N ALA A 910 14.35 -5.79 1.68
CA ALA A 910 14.06 -4.69 2.59
C ALA A 910 14.98 -3.48 2.41
N GLY A 911 14.37 -2.29 2.34
CA GLY A 911 15.05 -1.00 2.16
C GLY A 911 15.30 -0.60 0.71
N ALA A 912 15.32 -1.53 -0.26
CA ALA A 912 15.56 -1.19 -1.67
C ALA A 912 14.35 -0.51 -2.33
N GLU A 913 13.15 -0.71 -1.77
CA GLU A 913 11.88 -0.09 -2.13
C GLU A 913 11.75 1.38 -1.71
N ALA A 914 12.68 1.89 -0.90
CA ALA A 914 12.65 3.27 -0.43
C ALA A 914 13.00 4.27 -1.56
N SER A 915 12.48 5.49 -1.43
CA SER A 915 12.99 6.61 -2.21
C SER A 915 14.37 7.04 -1.68
N ALA A 916 15.17 7.69 -2.52
CA ALA A 916 16.50 8.14 -2.15
C ALA A 916 16.51 9.04 -0.90
N LEU A 917 15.57 9.98 -0.82
CA LEU A 917 15.44 10.85 0.34
C LEU A 917 14.75 10.15 1.52
N GLY A 918 13.81 9.24 1.27
CA GLY A 918 13.16 8.42 2.30
C GLY A 918 14.16 7.53 3.04
N HIS A 919 15.04 6.83 2.30
CA HIS A 919 16.12 6.01 2.86
C HIS A 919 17.04 6.82 3.78
N LEU A 920 17.43 8.02 3.34
CA LEU A 920 18.33 8.87 4.11
C LEU A 920 17.68 9.36 5.42
N ILE A 921 16.40 9.74 5.38
CA ILE A 921 15.66 10.27 6.53
C ILE A 921 15.23 9.15 7.50
N GLY A 922 14.88 7.97 7.00
CA GLY A 922 14.34 6.87 7.80
C GLY A 922 12.96 7.20 8.38
N ASP A 923 12.71 6.84 9.64
CA ASP A 923 11.41 6.99 10.31
C ASP A 923 11.08 8.42 10.77
N ALA A 924 11.99 9.38 10.56
CA ALA A 924 11.80 10.76 10.99
C ALA A 924 10.86 11.54 10.03
N ASP A 925 10.03 12.44 10.58
CA ASP A 925 9.18 13.32 9.77
C ASP A 925 10.03 14.36 8.99
N VAL A 926 11.12 14.80 9.61
CA VAL A 926 12.03 15.83 9.12
C VAL A 926 13.47 15.32 9.10
N ILE A 927 14.24 15.72 8.09
CA ILE A 927 15.64 15.34 7.92
C ILE A 927 16.48 15.70 9.15
N PRO A 928 17.27 14.75 9.69
CA PRO A 928 18.22 15.05 10.77
C PRO A 928 19.23 16.14 10.35
N PRO A 929 19.56 17.11 11.23
CA PRO A 929 20.45 18.24 10.89
C PRO A 929 21.85 17.84 10.42
N GLU A 930 22.34 16.67 10.81
CA GLU A 930 23.63 16.11 10.39
C GLU A 930 23.60 15.53 8.97
N LEU A 931 22.44 15.17 8.45
CA LEU A 931 22.28 14.56 7.11
C LEU A 931 21.90 15.57 6.02
N GLY A 932 21.42 16.76 6.39
CA GLY A 932 21.09 17.79 5.42
C GLY A 932 20.30 18.98 5.95
N TYR A 933 19.50 19.59 5.08
CA TYR A 933 18.76 20.82 5.36
C TYR A 933 17.25 20.63 5.24
N PHE A 934 16.50 21.21 6.18
CA PHE A 934 15.06 21.34 6.11
C PHE A 934 14.67 22.77 5.75
N LEU A 935 13.82 22.95 4.73
CA LEU A 935 13.25 24.27 4.39
C LEU A 935 11.99 24.49 5.22
N ASP A 936 12.14 25.09 6.40
CA ASP A 936 11.11 25.26 7.42
C ASP A 936 10.04 26.33 7.09
N GLN A 937 10.18 27.10 6.01
CA GLN A 937 9.25 28.17 5.66
C GLN A 937 8.58 28.00 4.30
N THR A 938 7.26 27.88 4.28
CA THR A 938 6.44 27.88 3.06
C THR A 938 5.94 29.27 2.67
N ARG A 939 6.07 29.62 1.39
CA ARG A 939 5.51 30.87 0.81
C ARG A 939 4.14 30.65 0.16
N ARG A 940 3.57 29.45 0.30
CA ARG A 940 2.27 29.08 -0.27
C ARG A 940 1.13 29.24 0.74
N MET A 941 1.24 28.57 1.88
CA MET A 941 0.10 28.41 2.77
C MET A 941 0.00 29.59 3.74
N HIS A 942 -1.20 30.14 3.89
CA HIS A 942 -1.52 30.99 5.03
C HIS A 942 -1.24 30.25 6.36
N PRO A 943 -0.81 30.92 7.45
CA PRO A 943 -0.53 30.28 8.74
C PRO A 943 -1.59 29.26 9.21
N ALA A 944 -2.87 29.64 9.15
CA ALA A 944 -4.01 28.79 9.55
C ALA A 944 -4.24 27.54 8.66
N VAL A 945 -3.65 27.49 7.45
CA VAL A 945 -3.61 26.29 6.61
C VAL A 945 -2.33 25.49 6.87
N CYS A 946 -1.21 26.20 7.07
CA CYS A 946 0.10 25.61 7.29
C CYS A 946 0.17 24.80 8.59
N GLU A 947 -0.42 25.30 9.69
CA GLU A 947 -0.32 24.66 11.01
C GLU A 947 -0.92 23.24 11.04
N PRO A 948 -2.16 22.98 10.58
CA PRO A 948 -2.69 21.61 10.51
C PRO A 948 -1.84 20.67 9.63
N VAL A 949 -1.34 21.16 8.48
CA VAL A 949 -0.46 20.39 7.59
C VAL A 949 0.89 20.08 8.24
N SER A 950 1.45 21.06 8.95
CA SER A 950 2.70 20.97 9.71
C SER A 950 2.61 19.93 10.82
N ASN A 951 1.51 19.94 11.58
CA ASN A 951 1.27 18.96 12.65
C ASN A 951 1.04 17.54 12.10
N LEU A 952 0.37 17.40 10.95
CA LEU A 952 0.09 16.10 10.34
C LEU A 952 1.34 15.44 9.74
N SER A 953 2.28 16.22 9.20
CA SER A 953 3.34 15.68 8.32
C SER A 953 4.77 16.14 8.60
N TYR A 954 4.96 17.17 9.44
CA TYR A 954 6.27 17.79 9.66
C TYR A 954 6.57 18.06 11.14
N ALA A 955 5.92 17.32 12.05
CA ALA A 955 6.08 17.45 13.50
C ALA A 955 5.91 18.90 14.03
N GLY A 956 5.12 19.74 13.35
CA GLY A 956 4.93 21.15 13.72
C GLY A 956 6.05 22.11 13.27
N LEU A 957 7.09 21.61 12.60
CA LEU A 957 8.29 22.38 12.24
C LEU A 957 8.17 23.21 10.94
N LEU A 958 7.10 23.01 10.16
CA LEU A 958 6.81 23.83 8.98
C LEU A 958 6.02 25.09 9.36
N HIS A 959 6.50 26.25 8.93
CA HIS A 959 5.92 27.55 9.21
C HIS A 959 5.56 28.33 7.94
N ALA A 960 4.56 29.19 8.03
CA ALA A 960 4.22 30.13 6.96
C ALA A 960 5.20 31.31 6.94
N HIS A 961 5.76 31.59 5.77
CA HIS A 961 6.53 32.81 5.54
C HIS A 961 5.61 34.04 5.67
N PRO A 962 6.07 35.18 6.23
CA PRO A 962 5.22 36.36 6.45
C PRO A 962 4.47 36.86 5.21
N SER A 963 5.00 36.63 4.01
CA SER A 963 4.34 37.00 2.75
C SER A 963 3.02 36.26 2.50
N ALA A 964 2.85 35.05 3.05
CA ALA A 964 1.62 34.26 2.88
C ALA A 964 0.53 34.64 3.90
N ALA A 965 0.86 35.38 4.97
CA ALA A 965 -0.09 35.76 6.00
C ALA A 965 -1.11 36.81 5.54
N ALA A 966 -0.85 37.53 4.44
CA ALA A 966 -1.78 38.51 3.87
C ALA A 966 -2.86 37.87 2.97
N ARG A 967 -2.83 36.55 2.79
CA ARG A 967 -3.72 35.82 1.89
C ARG A 967 -5.09 35.62 2.52
N GLY A 968 -6.15 35.91 1.77
CA GLY A 968 -7.50 35.79 2.31
C GLY A 968 -8.61 35.84 1.28
N VAL A 969 -9.73 35.21 1.61
CA VAL A 969 -10.98 35.25 0.84
C VAL A 969 -12.00 36.04 1.65
N ALA A 970 -12.61 37.06 1.06
CA ALA A 970 -13.53 37.94 1.76
C ALA A 970 -14.71 37.17 2.38
N GLY A 971 -14.95 37.40 3.67
CA GLY A 971 -16.02 36.75 4.42
C GLY A 971 -15.77 35.28 4.77
N VAL A 972 -14.55 34.76 4.56
CA VAL A 972 -14.13 33.41 4.98
C VAL A 972 -12.74 33.49 5.61
N PRO A 973 -12.59 33.24 6.93
CA PRO A 973 -11.28 33.17 7.55
C PRO A 973 -10.38 32.14 6.85
N PRO A 974 -9.09 32.42 6.63
CA PRO A 974 -8.18 31.40 6.13
C PRO A 974 -8.10 30.22 7.10
N GLY A 975 -8.00 28.99 6.58
CA GLY A 975 -7.92 27.79 7.41
C GLY A 975 -8.30 26.50 6.69
N VAL A 976 -8.24 25.40 7.45
CA VAL A 976 -8.75 24.08 7.06
C VAL A 976 -10.17 23.91 7.60
N TYR A 977 -11.09 23.50 6.74
CA TYR A 977 -12.50 23.33 7.03
C TYR A 977 -12.97 21.91 6.78
N LEU A 978 -13.96 21.45 7.54
CA LEU A 978 -14.63 20.19 7.39
C LEU A 978 -16.09 20.42 6.94
N ARG A 979 -16.44 19.93 5.76
CA ARG A 979 -17.82 19.82 5.28
C ARG A 979 -18.28 18.36 5.45
N SER A 980 -18.95 18.12 6.57
CA SER A 980 -19.51 16.80 6.84
C SER A 980 -20.74 16.51 5.97
N VAL A 981 -20.78 15.34 5.33
CA VAL A 981 -21.90 14.90 4.49
C VAL A 981 -22.34 13.50 4.90
N GLU A 982 -23.57 13.34 5.36
CA GLU A 982 -24.10 12.02 5.72
C GLU A 982 -24.42 11.21 4.47
N HIS A 983 -23.73 10.08 4.29
CA HIS A 983 -24.02 9.09 3.25
C HIS A 983 -23.50 7.71 3.66
N SER A 984 -24.02 6.65 3.00
CA SER A 984 -23.67 5.26 3.35
C SER A 984 -23.42 4.37 2.12
N GLY A 985 -22.36 3.56 2.23
CA GLY A 985 -21.91 2.57 1.25
C GLY A 985 -21.48 3.12 -0.12
N ASN A 986 -21.18 4.41 -0.23
CA ASN A 986 -20.38 4.93 -1.33
C ASN A 986 -18.93 4.47 -1.18
N THR A 987 -18.32 4.01 -2.27
CA THR A 987 -16.94 3.50 -2.29
C THR A 987 -16.05 4.40 -3.15
N THR A 988 -16.23 4.36 -4.47
CA THR A 988 -15.39 5.08 -5.45
C THR A 988 -16.07 6.31 -6.05
N SER A 989 -17.33 6.57 -5.70
CA SER A 989 -18.13 7.72 -6.12
C SER A 989 -19.19 8.07 -5.07
N SER A 990 -19.42 9.35 -4.81
CA SER A 990 -20.52 9.88 -3.98
C SER A 990 -21.11 11.13 -4.64
N ALA A 991 -22.41 11.04 -4.97
CA ALA A 991 -23.17 12.16 -5.51
C ALA A 991 -23.44 13.23 -4.45
N GLU A 992 -23.59 12.82 -3.18
CA GLU A 992 -23.80 13.68 -2.03
C GLU A 992 -22.58 14.57 -1.79
N GLU A 993 -21.37 13.98 -1.74
CA GLU A 993 -20.15 14.77 -1.64
C GLU A 993 -19.93 15.64 -2.89
N ALA A 994 -20.21 15.12 -4.09
CA ALA A 994 -20.05 15.90 -5.31
C ALA A 994 -20.99 17.12 -5.37
N ALA A 995 -22.22 16.99 -4.87
CA ALA A 995 -23.13 18.12 -4.70
C ALA A 995 -22.62 19.12 -3.66
N ALA A 996 -22.06 18.64 -2.54
CA ALA A 996 -21.45 19.51 -1.54
C ALA A 996 -20.24 20.28 -2.09
N VAL A 997 -19.40 19.66 -2.93
CA VAL A 997 -18.30 20.34 -3.63
C VAL A 997 -18.83 21.49 -4.48
N VAL A 998 -19.87 21.27 -5.28
CA VAL A 998 -20.51 22.31 -6.11
C VAL A 998 -21.03 23.45 -5.24
N GLY A 999 -21.66 23.14 -4.10
CA GLY A 999 -22.13 24.15 -3.14
C GLY A 999 -20.99 25.02 -2.59
N VAL A 1000 -19.85 24.40 -2.25
CA VAL A 1000 -18.66 25.14 -1.79
C VAL A 1000 -18.14 26.09 -2.89
N VAL A 1001 -17.96 25.61 -4.13
CA VAL A 1001 -17.53 26.45 -5.26
C VAL A 1001 -18.47 27.63 -5.46
N ARG A 1002 -19.78 27.36 -5.54
CA ARG A 1002 -20.82 28.38 -5.69
C ARG A 1002 -20.78 29.42 -4.58
N SER A 1003 -20.57 29.01 -3.33
CA SER A 1003 -20.56 29.92 -2.18
C SER A 1003 -19.39 30.91 -2.16
N LEU A 1004 -18.30 30.59 -2.87
CA LEU A 1004 -17.05 31.35 -2.90
C LEU A 1004 -16.81 32.09 -4.21
N MET A 1005 -17.44 31.65 -5.30
CA MET A 1005 -17.31 32.27 -6.62
C MET A 1005 -17.58 33.77 -6.56
N GLY A 1006 -16.72 34.57 -7.19
CA GLY A 1006 -16.85 36.03 -7.21
C GLY A 1006 -16.47 36.77 -5.93
N ARG A 1007 -16.18 36.08 -4.81
CA ARG A 1007 -15.68 36.73 -3.59
C ARG A 1007 -14.29 37.31 -3.82
N MET A 1008 -13.95 38.37 -3.08
CA MET A 1008 -12.64 39.01 -3.21
C MET A 1008 -11.53 38.14 -2.62
N TRP A 1009 -10.57 37.76 -3.45
CA TRP A 1009 -9.28 37.17 -3.10
C TRP A 1009 -8.21 38.25 -2.96
N THR A 1010 -7.41 38.18 -1.90
CA THR A 1010 -6.25 39.05 -1.68
C THR A 1010 -4.97 38.23 -1.60
N ASP A 1011 -3.95 38.63 -2.36
CA ASP A 1011 -2.57 38.13 -2.25
C ASP A 1011 -1.62 39.33 -2.34
N GLY A 1012 -1.19 39.83 -1.18
CA GLY A 1012 -0.42 41.08 -1.09
C GLY A 1012 -1.23 42.32 -1.50
N PRO A 1013 -0.69 43.26 -2.30
CA PRO A 1013 -1.39 44.50 -2.66
C PRO A 1013 -2.49 44.32 -3.71
N GLY A 1014 -2.62 43.13 -4.31
CA GLY A 1014 -3.64 42.83 -5.32
C GLY A 1014 -4.90 42.23 -4.69
N ALA A 1015 -6.05 42.82 -5.01
CA ALA A 1015 -7.37 42.25 -4.70
C ALA A 1015 -8.16 42.06 -6.00
N ARG A 1016 -8.70 40.86 -6.22
CA ARG A 1016 -9.58 40.56 -7.36
C ARG A 1016 -10.65 39.56 -6.96
N ALA A 1017 -11.74 39.47 -7.74
CA ALA A 1017 -12.72 38.42 -7.54
C ALA A 1017 -12.11 37.03 -7.84
N LEU A 1018 -12.53 36.03 -7.08
CA LEU A 1018 -12.28 34.61 -7.37
C LEU A 1018 -13.00 34.21 -8.65
N ASP A 1019 -12.29 33.48 -9.49
CA ASP A 1019 -12.77 32.92 -10.75
C ASP A 1019 -12.57 31.38 -10.75
N GLU A 1020 -13.04 30.70 -11.78
CA GLU A 1020 -13.03 29.23 -11.88
C GLU A 1020 -11.62 28.61 -11.73
N ASP A 1021 -10.60 29.26 -12.28
CA ASP A 1021 -9.20 28.81 -12.20
C ASP A 1021 -8.63 28.83 -10.76
N ASP A 1022 -9.27 29.56 -9.84
CA ASP A 1022 -8.85 29.65 -8.43
C ASP A 1022 -9.32 28.49 -7.55
N PHE A 1023 -10.10 27.59 -8.12
CA PHE A 1023 -10.59 26.40 -7.46
C PHE A 1023 -9.84 25.16 -7.96
N LEU A 1024 -9.43 24.34 -7.01
CA LEU A 1024 -8.84 23.04 -7.29
C LEU A 1024 -9.56 21.98 -6.46
N VAL A 1025 -10.20 21.02 -7.14
CA VAL A 1025 -10.91 19.92 -6.51
C VAL A 1025 -10.11 18.62 -6.63
N VAL A 1026 -9.73 18.06 -5.49
CA VAL A 1026 -9.03 16.78 -5.38
C VAL A 1026 -10.01 15.68 -5.03
N ALA A 1027 -9.97 14.57 -5.77
CA ALA A 1027 -10.69 13.34 -5.43
C ALA A 1027 -9.78 12.11 -5.55
N PRO A 1028 -9.92 11.10 -4.69
CA PRO A 1028 -9.08 9.90 -4.70
C PRO A 1028 -9.33 9.00 -5.91
N TYR A 1029 -10.52 9.04 -6.50
CA TYR A 1029 -10.94 8.14 -7.57
C TYR A 1029 -11.33 8.90 -8.84
N ASN A 1030 -10.88 8.41 -10.00
CA ASN A 1030 -11.23 8.99 -11.30
C ASN A 1030 -12.76 8.98 -11.57
N VAL A 1031 -13.50 8.03 -10.98
CA VAL A 1031 -14.98 8.00 -11.08
C VAL A 1031 -15.59 9.23 -10.39
N GLN A 1032 -15.15 9.54 -9.17
CA GLN A 1032 -15.56 10.77 -8.47
C GLN A 1032 -15.12 12.04 -9.23
N VAL A 1033 -13.90 12.07 -9.76
CA VAL A 1033 -13.41 13.21 -10.59
C VAL A 1033 -14.39 13.50 -11.74
N ARG A 1034 -14.81 12.48 -12.47
CA ARG A 1034 -15.76 12.63 -13.59
C ARG A 1034 -17.14 13.07 -13.12
N LEU A 1035 -17.63 12.54 -12.01
CA LEU A 1035 -18.91 12.94 -11.43
C LEU A 1035 -18.91 14.41 -11.04
N VAL A 1036 -17.88 14.85 -10.32
CA VAL A 1036 -17.74 16.25 -9.89
C VAL A 1036 -17.62 17.19 -11.10
N ARG A 1037 -16.79 16.86 -12.09
CA ARG A 1037 -16.68 17.65 -13.33
C ARG A 1037 -18.04 17.82 -14.01
N ARG A 1038 -18.77 16.72 -14.20
CA ARG A 1038 -20.09 16.74 -14.82
C ARG A 1038 -21.07 17.64 -14.07
N LEU A 1039 -21.05 17.62 -12.73
CA LEU A 1039 -21.95 18.46 -11.93
C LEU A 1039 -21.53 19.94 -11.98
N LEU A 1040 -20.24 20.24 -12.00
CA LEU A 1040 -19.73 21.60 -12.17
C LEU A 1040 -20.05 22.17 -13.55
N GLU A 1041 -19.85 21.39 -14.62
CA GLU A 1041 -20.20 21.74 -16.00
C GLU A 1041 -21.70 22.06 -16.12
N LYS A 1042 -22.57 21.24 -15.53
CA LYS A 1042 -24.02 21.50 -15.49
C LYS A 1042 -24.41 22.81 -14.80
N GLN A 1043 -23.56 23.32 -13.91
CA GLN A 1043 -23.75 24.59 -13.21
C GLN A 1043 -22.98 25.74 -13.88
N GLY A 1044 -22.31 25.49 -15.01
CA GLY A 1044 -21.55 26.49 -15.76
C GLY A 1044 -20.14 26.76 -15.25
N TYR A 1045 -19.54 25.86 -14.45
CA TYR A 1045 -18.18 26.00 -13.88
C TYR A 1045 -17.16 25.06 -14.57
N GLU A 1046 -17.03 25.14 -15.89
CA GLU A 1046 -16.20 24.22 -16.70
C GLU A 1046 -14.68 24.41 -16.50
N GLY A 1047 -14.25 25.61 -16.09
CA GLY A 1047 -12.87 25.98 -15.82
C GLY A 1047 -12.33 25.51 -14.46
N VAL A 1048 -13.19 25.02 -13.56
CA VAL A 1048 -12.74 24.50 -12.25
C VAL A 1048 -11.87 23.26 -12.43
N ARG A 1049 -10.66 23.29 -11.86
CA ARG A 1049 -9.69 22.21 -12.02
C ARG A 1049 -10.04 21.03 -11.11
N VAL A 1050 -10.51 19.92 -11.68
CA VAL A 1050 -10.83 18.68 -10.93
C VAL A 1050 -9.88 17.54 -11.33
N GLY A 1051 -9.38 16.75 -10.37
CA GLY A 1051 -8.44 15.67 -10.65
C GLY A 1051 -8.03 14.85 -9.43
N THR A 1052 -7.23 13.82 -9.65
CA THR A 1052 -6.61 13.05 -8.55
C THR A 1052 -5.43 13.79 -7.95
N VAL A 1053 -5.04 13.39 -6.74
CA VAL A 1053 -3.92 14.01 -6.01
C VAL A 1053 -2.61 14.00 -6.83
N ASP A 1054 -2.37 12.91 -7.58
CA ASP A 1054 -1.18 12.72 -8.42
C ASP A 1054 -1.11 13.73 -9.58
N ARG A 1055 -2.26 14.18 -10.12
CA ARG A 1055 -2.32 15.16 -11.22
C ARG A 1055 -1.96 16.58 -10.78
N PHE A 1056 -2.15 16.89 -9.50
CA PHE A 1056 -1.98 18.24 -8.96
C PHE A 1056 -0.66 18.47 -8.22
N GLN A 1057 0.28 17.53 -8.30
CA GLN A 1057 1.61 17.74 -7.78
C GLN A 1057 2.25 18.98 -8.42
N GLY A 1058 2.86 19.82 -7.57
CA GLY A 1058 3.44 21.10 -7.96
C GLY A 1058 2.44 22.25 -8.19
N GLN A 1059 1.14 21.98 -8.33
CA GLN A 1059 0.12 23.03 -8.52
C GLN A 1059 -0.31 23.66 -7.18
N GLU A 1060 -1.04 24.77 -7.25
CA GLU A 1060 -1.64 25.49 -6.12
C GLU A 1060 -2.86 26.30 -6.56
N ALA A 1061 -3.70 26.68 -5.59
CA ALA A 1061 -4.91 27.48 -5.79
C ALA A 1061 -5.29 28.24 -4.51
N PRO A 1062 -5.95 29.42 -4.60
CA PRO A 1062 -6.55 30.09 -3.45
C PRO A 1062 -7.43 29.18 -2.59
N VAL A 1063 -8.27 28.38 -3.26
CA VAL A 1063 -9.24 27.47 -2.63
C VAL A 1063 -9.02 26.05 -3.13
N VAL A 1064 -8.90 25.11 -2.20
CA VAL A 1064 -8.82 23.67 -2.50
C VAL A 1064 -9.93 22.92 -1.80
N ILE A 1065 -10.58 22.02 -2.52
CA ILE A 1065 -11.64 21.17 -2.00
C ILE A 1065 -11.23 19.72 -2.18
N THR A 1066 -11.18 18.95 -1.11
CA THR A 1066 -10.80 17.53 -1.12
C THR A 1066 -12.02 16.69 -0.77
N THR A 1067 -12.57 15.94 -1.71
CA THR A 1067 -13.69 14.99 -1.49
C THR A 1067 -13.15 13.60 -1.21
N MET A 1068 -13.52 13.01 -0.08
CA MET A 1068 -13.01 11.71 0.36
C MET A 1068 -13.77 10.53 -0.27
N THR A 1069 -14.95 10.79 -0.84
CA THR A 1069 -15.77 9.88 -1.66
C THR A 1069 -16.40 8.70 -0.92
N SER A 1070 -15.61 8.01 -0.10
CA SER A 1070 -16.00 6.79 0.60
C SER A 1070 -16.81 7.10 1.86
N SER A 1071 -17.83 6.27 2.13
CA SER A 1071 -18.68 6.46 3.32
C SER A 1071 -18.02 5.99 4.60
N ALA A 1072 -17.31 4.86 4.55
CA ALA A 1072 -16.64 4.26 5.68
C ALA A 1072 -15.35 3.58 5.22
N ALA A 1073 -14.35 3.56 6.10
CA ALA A 1073 -13.04 2.97 5.82
C ALA A 1073 -13.10 1.45 5.58
N VAL A 1074 -14.09 0.77 6.17
CA VAL A 1074 -14.36 -0.66 5.94
C VAL A 1074 -14.77 -0.98 4.49
N ASP A 1075 -15.28 -0.01 3.74
CA ASP A 1075 -15.77 -0.20 2.37
C ASP A 1075 -14.69 0.12 1.31
N LEU A 1076 -13.43 0.33 1.72
CA LEU A 1076 -12.35 0.79 0.83
C LEU A 1076 -11.80 -0.32 -0.07
N PRO A 1077 -11.90 -0.18 -1.42
CA PRO A 1077 -11.41 -1.19 -2.35
C PRO A 1077 -9.88 -1.29 -2.42
N ARG A 1078 -9.16 -0.23 -1.99
CA ARG A 1078 -7.68 -0.16 -2.04
C ARG A 1078 -7.04 -0.09 -0.64
N GLY A 1079 -7.78 -0.44 0.41
CA GLY A 1079 -7.32 -0.39 1.79
C GLY A 1079 -7.24 1.04 2.37
N LEU A 1080 -6.90 1.12 3.66
CA LEU A 1080 -6.78 2.37 4.42
C LEU A 1080 -5.60 3.22 3.94
N ASP A 1081 -4.49 2.55 3.62
CA ASP A 1081 -3.21 3.15 3.25
C ASP A 1081 -3.30 3.95 1.95
N PHE A 1082 -4.31 3.68 1.11
CA PHE A 1082 -4.57 4.48 -0.07
C PHE A 1082 -5.31 5.79 0.24
N LEU A 1083 -6.41 5.74 0.99
CA LEU A 1083 -7.29 6.91 1.16
C LEU A 1083 -6.87 7.80 2.33
N LEU A 1084 -6.47 7.22 3.46
CA LEU A 1084 -6.10 7.93 4.68
C LEU A 1084 -4.60 8.20 4.80
N SER A 1085 -3.84 7.95 3.73
CA SER A 1085 -2.40 8.26 3.66
C SER A 1085 -2.12 9.70 4.06
N ARG A 1086 -1.28 9.87 5.10
CA ARG A 1086 -0.78 11.18 5.53
C ARG A 1086 -0.13 11.93 4.36
N ASN A 1087 0.65 11.22 3.55
CA ASN A 1087 1.32 11.76 2.36
C ASN A 1087 0.34 12.35 1.34
N ARG A 1088 -0.76 11.65 1.04
CA ARG A 1088 -1.78 12.13 0.09
C ARG A 1088 -2.59 13.29 0.66
N LEU A 1089 -2.96 13.23 1.94
CA LEU A 1089 -3.65 14.32 2.63
C LEU A 1089 -2.78 15.58 2.69
N ASN A 1090 -1.50 15.45 3.03
CA ASN A 1090 -0.53 16.52 2.97
C ASN A 1090 -0.49 17.16 1.58
N VAL A 1091 -0.34 16.33 0.54
CA VAL A 1091 -0.30 16.82 -0.85
C VAL A 1091 -1.59 17.50 -1.26
N ALA A 1092 -2.76 17.01 -0.85
CA ALA A 1092 -4.05 17.59 -1.19
C ALA A 1092 -4.26 18.94 -0.49
N LEU A 1093 -4.11 18.99 0.84
CA LEU A 1093 -4.35 20.18 1.65
C LEU A 1093 -3.33 21.29 1.37
N SER A 1094 -2.06 20.95 1.19
CA SER A 1094 -0.98 21.90 0.94
C SER A 1094 -1.00 22.53 -0.47
N ARG A 1095 -2.01 22.24 -1.29
CA ARG A 1095 -2.27 23.00 -2.53
C ARG A 1095 -3.01 24.31 -2.25
N ALA A 1096 -3.66 24.44 -1.09
CA ALA A 1096 -4.40 25.62 -0.73
C ALA A 1096 -3.47 26.76 -0.34
N GLN A 1097 -3.75 27.96 -0.84
CA GLN A 1097 -3.08 29.17 -0.39
C GLN A 1097 -3.79 29.78 0.83
N ALA A 1098 -5.13 29.73 0.91
CA ALA A 1098 -5.87 30.29 2.05
C ALA A 1098 -7.00 29.41 2.60
N VAL A 1099 -7.74 28.70 1.75
CA VAL A 1099 -8.89 27.89 2.20
C VAL A 1099 -8.74 26.46 1.69
N ALA A 1100 -8.69 25.50 2.62
CA ALA A 1100 -8.75 24.07 2.31
C ALA A 1100 -10.04 23.49 2.90
N VAL A 1101 -10.88 22.85 2.09
CA VAL A 1101 -12.13 22.24 2.54
C VAL A 1101 -12.05 20.73 2.34
N VAL A 1102 -12.21 19.95 3.41
CA VAL A 1102 -12.34 18.49 3.36
C VAL A 1102 -13.82 18.15 3.38
N VAL A 1103 -14.31 17.48 2.35
CA VAL A 1103 -15.67 16.96 2.24
C VAL A 1103 -15.62 15.47 2.50
N CYS A 1104 -16.30 15.00 3.56
CA CYS A 1104 -16.32 13.58 3.89
C CYS A 1104 -17.51 13.17 4.76
N SER A 1105 -17.82 11.88 4.76
CA SER A 1105 -18.70 11.28 5.77
C SER A 1105 -18.07 11.28 7.16
N PRO A 1106 -18.85 11.53 8.24
CA PRO A 1106 -18.42 11.27 9.62
C PRO A 1106 -17.94 9.84 9.85
N ARG A 1107 -18.51 8.89 9.11
CA ARG A 1107 -18.25 7.46 9.25
C ARG A 1107 -16.96 7.03 8.54
N LEU A 1108 -16.27 7.94 7.85
CA LEU A 1108 -15.04 7.63 7.12
C LEU A 1108 -13.95 7.03 8.03
N VAL A 1109 -13.94 7.40 9.31
CA VAL A 1109 -12.97 6.90 10.31
C VAL A 1109 -13.39 5.56 10.94
N GLU A 1110 -14.55 5.01 10.58
CA GLU A 1110 -14.95 3.65 10.96
C GLU A 1110 -14.16 2.63 10.13
N ALA A 1111 -13.15 2.01 10.74
CA ALA A 1111 -12.20 1.11 10.10
C ALA A 1111 -11.98 -0.17 10.91
N ASP A 1112 -11.81 -1.30 10.22
CA ASP A 1112 -11.30 -2.53 10.84
C ASP A 1112 -9.76 -2.49 10.82
N VAL A 1113 -9.17 -1.92 11.87
CA VAL A 1113 -7.70 -1.73 12.01
C VAL A 1113 -7.02 -3.06 12.33
N ARG A 1114 -6.01 -3.43 11.53
CA ARG A 1114 -5.29 -4.71 11.65
C ARG A 1114 -3.89 -4.57 12.26
N ASP A 1115 -3.25 -3.43 12.06
CA ASP A 1115 -1.88 -3.15 12.48
C ASP A 1115 -1.72 -1.71 13.00
N VAL A 1116 -0.54 -1.40 13.55
CA VAL A 1116 -0.25 -0.10 14.18
C VAL A 1116 -0.15 1.03 13.16
N ASP A 1117 0.22 0.74 11.91
CA ASP A 1117 0.32 1.76 10.86
C ASP A 1117 -1.07 2.20 10.39
N GLN A 1118 -2.00 1.27 10.21
CA GLN A 1118 -3.40 1.57 9.97
C GLN A 1118 -4.01 2.37 11.13
N LEU A 1119 -3.65 2.03 12.38
CA LEU A 1119 -4.07 2.79 13.57
C LEU A 1119 -3.59 4.25 13.48
N ARG A 1120 -2.33 4.46 13.05
CA ARG A 1120 -1.70 5.77 12.87
C ARG A 1120 -2.39 6.59 11.77
N LEU A 1121 -2.85 5.95 10.69
CA LEU A 1121 -3.59 6.61 9.60
C LEU A 1121 -4.97 7.10 10.05
N VAL A 1122 -5.75 6.22 10.69
CA VAL A 1122 -7.09 6.56 11.22
C VAL A 1122 -6.98 7.68 12.26
N SER A 1123 -6.01 7.57 13.18
CA SER A 1123 -5.73 8.61 14.17
C SER A 1123 -5.37 9.96 13.52
N GLY A 1124 -4.55 9.95 12.46
CA GLY A 1124 -4.21 11.17 11.72
C GLY A 1124 -5.45 11.84 11.10
N MET A 1125 -6.35 11.07 10.50
CA MET A 1125 -7.61 11.60 9.94
C MET A 1125 -8.53 12.17 11.03
N ILE A 1126 -8.67 11.48 12.17
CA ILE A 1126 -9.44 11.97 13.31
C ILE A 1126 -8.87 13.30 13.82
N GLY A 1127 -7.54 13.39 13.95
CA GLY A 1127 -6.86 14.63 14.35
C GLY A 1127 -7.12 15.78 13.38
N LEU A 1128 -7.07 15.51 12.08
CA LEU A 1128 -7.38 16.50 11.04
C LEU A 1128 -8.85 16.96 11.11
N MET A 1129 -9.80 16.03 11.24
CA MET A 1129 -11.23 16.33 11.34
C MET A 1129 -11.55 17.14 12.60
N ALA A 1130 -10.96 16.80 13.74
CA ALA A 1130 -11.16 17.50 15.00
C ALA A 1130 -10.50 18.89 15.02
N GLY A 1131 -9.40 19.07 14.29
CA GLY A 1131 -8.70 20.36 14.18
C GLY A 1131 -9.27 21.30 13.12
N ALA A 1132 -10.13 20.82 12.22
CA ALA A 1132 -10.75 21.62 11.17
C ALA A 1132 -11.98 22.38 11.65
N ALA A 1133 -12.20 23.59 11.13
CA ALA A 1133 -13.41 24.37 11.40
C ALA A 1133 -14.62 23.80 10.64
N SER A 1134 -15.82 23.87 11.21
CA SER A 1134 -17.04 23.45 10.48
C SER A 1134 -17.29 24.35 9.27
N TRP A 1135 -17.66 23.77 8.13
CA TRP A 1135 -18.15 24.51 6.97
C TRP A 1135 -19.64 24.85 7.13
N ASP A 1136 -19.90 25.95 7.85
CA ASP A 1136 -21.25 26.47 8.13
C ASP A 1136 -21.64 27.67 7.25
N ILE A 1137 -20.89 27.94 6.18
CA ILE A 1137 -21.21 28.99 5.22
C ILE A 1137 -22.42 28.52 4.41
N HIS A 1138 -23.60 28.90 4.87
CA HIS A 1138 -24.87 28.54 4.25
C HIS A 1138 -24.95 29.04 2.81
N ASP A 1139 -25.41 28.17 1.92
CA ASP A 1139 -25.96 28.54 0.63
C ASP A 1139 -27.09 29.55 0.87
N ILE A 1140 -26.94 30.79 0.39
CA ILE A 1140 -28.01 31.80 0.44
C ILE A 1140 -29.16 31.44 -0.54
N TYR A 1141 -29.10 30.29 -1.22
CA TYR A 1141 -30.07 29.88 -2.24
C TYR A 1141 -30.33 28.36 -2.26
N ASP A 1142 -30.89 27.82 -1.18
CA ASP A 1142 -31.45 26.46 -1.19
C ASP A 1142 -32.93 26.52 -0.79
N GLN A 1143 -33.78 26.94 -1.74
CA GLN A 1143 -35.23 26.77 -1.65
C GLN A 1143 -35.86 26.05 -2.85
N ASP A 1144 -35.11 25.71 -3.91
CA ASP A 1144 -35.66 24.95 -5.05
C ASP A 1144 -34.59 24.00 -5.64
N LEU A 1145 -34.48 22.80 -5.07
CA LEU A 1145 -33.85 21.63 -5.71
C LEU A 1145 -34.74 20.40 -5.52
#